data_AF-R6FFP0-F1
#
_entry.id   AF-R6FFP0-F1
#
_cell.length_a   1.000
_cell.length_b   1.000
_cell.length_c   1.000
_cell.angle_alpha   90.00
_cell.angle_beta   90.00
_cell.angle_gamma   90.00
#
_symmetry.space_group_name_H-M   'P 1'
#
loop_
_entity.id
_entity.type
_entity.pdbx_description
1 polymer ?
#
loop_
_entity_poly.entity_id
_entity_poly.type
_entity_poly.pdbx_seq_one_letter_code
_entity_poly.pdbx_strand_id
1 'polypeptide(L)'
;MKEFTSQTGGRYTYIDDMMNLQDLALAFASIFNDCDNFIISGCQVTGNTISAGYVYINGKIRYCSGISSASKWPMYIYESNYFEKVPYADSADKVGRNVYGCALASSVPTVNDSLTGVPPQSISISSDGSATRLQDAFIGKYGLLLNPSKTSQSVNKSVTFNGILTANAGVSSKSNIDLIRGSAKATLSYNASGALTIQSVVSNKTHKLTITEDGEFQFYANNVLLGTINSQGTSLKIAIASDITKGGNLVLTNNHLYNGGFASNDAAININVWGYNGGVTYYRNTNIGDGKGNIIMSVTGANKNVIFNGPVNIAYANIPLTFSHPTLSKTDKTLTHYCLWRDKSGDSLGVMGYTTNTDFHWHIKNYIGSVQIDNDVYITGSLYVKGTNVLESLVSNSTFNTAINKKANAADVYTKNESDKRYVKLTDSITVFVTQAGGGEPGKAAVRAAIGASSIADFNGALHLDQGFQDIVSYGLPASSESGYATKLESRKRALCNTLGAAFYTDIDQRYIKRSDSISIFVSGAGGGTVGQASVCNTIGACTVSAFADAVLKSQGFQDIVSYGLPNVGDPSYSTKLDARKRTLCTAIGAAYASDLGVPPKDTGWIAMTVQNCGITTKLYVRQVGHVVSIQGQLHTHHSGIIFTLPNTIDPPKYEIGYSHNKAGRWHCVIEGGSRDCKVDYCSSGCSEYIGFLMTYIV
;
A
#
# COMPACT_ATOMS: atom_id res chain seq x y z
N MET A 1 -31.70 54.74 108.54
CA MET A 1 -33.12 55.14 108.40
C MET A 1 -33.79 55.01 109.76
N LYS A 2 -34.79 55.83 110.07
CA LYS A 2 -35.56 55.72 111.32
C LYS A 2 -37.03 55.57 110.93
N GLU A 3 -37.70 54.57 111.49
CA GLU A 3 -39.15 54.40 111.32
C GLU A 3 -39.83 54.64 112.65
N PHE A 4 -40.80 55.56 112.67
CA PHE A 4 -41.58 55.87 113.84
C PHE A 4 -42.67 54.84 114.04
N THR A 5 -42.89 54.47 115.30
CA THR A 5 -43.92 53.51 115.69
C THR A 5 -44.88 54.19 116.64
N SER A 6 -46.14 54.32 116.23
CA SER A 6 -47.23 54.77 117.10
C SER A 6 -47.82 53.57 117.84
N GLN A 7 -47.93 53.66 119.16
CA GLN A 7 -48.62 52.66 119.98
C GLN A 7 -49.78 53.32 120.73
N THR A 8 -50.79 52.54 121.12
CA THR A 8 -51.94 53.02 121.89
C THR A 8 -51.45 53.72 123.18
N GLY A 9 -51.90 54.97 123.41
CA GLY A 9 -51.50 55.81 124.55
C GLY A 9 -50.57 56.99 124.24
N GLY A 10 -50.12 57.15 122.98
CA GLY A 10 -49.27 58.27 122.54
C GLY A 10 -50.05 59.58 122.31
N ARG A 11 -49.36 60.74 122.31
CA ARG A 11 -49.96 62.03 121.93
C ARG A 11 -50.20 62.08 120.42
N TYR A 12 -51.43 62.38 119.99
CA TYR A 12 -51.88 62.32 118.59
C TYR A 12 -51.39 63.45 117.67
N THR A 13 -50.77 64.51 118.18
CA THR A 13 -50.43 65.68 117.35
C THR A 13 -49.25 65.36 116.42
N TYR A 14 -49.47 65.43 115.09
CA TYR A 14 -48.50 65.23 114.00
C TYR A 14 -48.06 63.79 113.70
N ILE A 15 -48.69 62.77 114.29
CA ILE A 15 -48.29 61.37 114.02
C ILE A 15 -48.56 60.97 112.58
N ASP A 16 -49.72 61.35 112.01
CA ASP A 16 -50.09 61.03 110.64
C ASP A 16 -49.17 61.70 109.62
N ASP A 17 -48.79 62.97 109.83
CA ASP A 17 -47.83 63.67 108.98
C ASP A 17 -46.45 62.99 108.98
N MET A 18 -46.01 62.52 110.16
CA MET A 18 -44.74 61.82 110.31
C MET A 18 -44.77 60.41 109.67
N MET A 19 -45.90 59.71 109.77
CA MET A 19 -46.10 58.43 109.08
C MET A 19 -46.17 58.62 107.56
N ASN A 20 -46.86 59.65 107.07
CA ASN A 20 -46.94 59.97 105.64
C ASN A 20 -45.55 60.34 105.06
N LEU A 21 -44.74 61.11 105.79
CA LEU A 21 -43.37 61.44 105.39
C LEU A 21 -42.45 60.21 105.40
N GLN A 22 -42.65 59.31 106.36
CA GLN A 22 -41.95 58.02 106.38
C GLN A 22 -42.32 57.16 105.18
N ASP A 23 -43.61 57.02 104.87
CA ASP A 23 -44.07 56.21 103.75
C ASP A 23 -43.55 56.76 102.41
N LEU A 24 -43.48 58.09 102.28
CA LEU A 24 -42.82 58.73 101.13
C LEU A 24 -41.32 58.38 101.06
N ALA A 25 -40.60 58.42 102.18
CA ALA A 25 -39.19 58.04 102.23
C ALA A 25 -38.95 56.55 101.92
N LEU A 26 -39.87 55.67 102.34
CA LEU A 26 -39.86 54.24 102.02
C LEU A 26 -40.16 53.98 100.55
N ALA A 27 -41.09 54.74 99.95
CA ALA A 27 -41.38 54.67 98.53
C ALA A 27 -40.15 55.00 97.67
N PHE A 28 -39.30 55.96 98.07
CA PHE A 28 -38.04 56.21 97.38
C PHE A 28 -37.05 55.06 97.46
N ALA A 29 -36.97 54.35 98.60
CA ALA A 29 -36.12 53.17 98.73
C ALA A 29 -36.61 51.99 97.85
N SER A 30 -37.90 51.95 97.52
CA SER A 30 -38.51 50.88 96.72
C SER A 30 -37.94 50.74 95.31
N ILE A 31 -37.32 51.79 94.77
CA ILE A 31 -36.60 51.75 93.49
C ILE A 31 -35.47 50.69 93.49
N PHE A 32 -35.01 50.28 94.68
CA PHE A 32 -33.96 49.28 94.88
C PHE A 32 -34.50 47.91 95.33
N ASN A 33 -35.81 47.67 95.36
CA ASN A 33 -36.39 46.44 95.94
C ASN A 33 -35.82 45.15 95.35
N ASP A 34 -35.48 45.14 94.05
CA ASP A 34 -34.91 43.96 93.40
C ASP A 34 -33.37 44.02 93.25
N CYS A 35 -32.71 44.97 93.91
CA CYS A 35 -31.26 45.09 93.91
C CYS A 35 -30.65 44.26 95.04
N ASP A 36 -29.45 43.71 94.79
CA ASP A 36 -28.62 43.14 95.85
C ASP A 36 -28.26 44.20 96.91
N ASN A 37 -27.67 43.81 98.04
CA ASN A 37 -27.16 44.81 98.99
C ASN A 37 -25.96 45.57 98.39
N PHE A 38 -25.95 46.90 98.49
CA PHE A 38 -24.93 47.72 97.83
C PHE A 38 -24.61 49.03 98.57
N ILE A 39 -23.45 49.59 98.25
CA ILE A 39 -23.01 50.91 98.74
C ILE A 39 -23.59 52.00 97.84
N ILE A 40 -24.35 52.93 98.41
CA ILE A 40 -24.94 54.08 97.70
C ILE A 40 -23.86 55.13 97.41
N SER A 41 -23.09 55.49 98.44
CA SER A 41 -22.04 56.51 98.36
C SER A 41 -21.03 56.34 99.49
N GLY A 42 -19.78 56.77 99.30
CA GLY A 42 -18.75 56.67 100.34
C GLY A 42 -18.23 55.23 100.52
N CYS A 43 -17.86 54.88 101.76
CA CYS A 43 -17.29 53.58 102.09
C CYS A 43 -16.11 53.21 101.17
N GLN A 44 -15.23 54.19 100.94
CA GLN A 44 -14.04 54.05 100.10
C GLN A 44 -12.88 53.51 100.93
N VAL A 45 -12.15 52.56 100.36
CA VAL A 45 -10.97 51.98 100.99
C VAL A 45 -9.75 52.85 100.66
N THR A 46 -9.01 53.29 101.66
CA THR A 46 -7.75 54.01 101.52
C THR A 46 -6.80 53.54 102.61
N GLY A 47 -5.83 52.69 102.24
CA GLY A 47 -5.02 51.96 103.20
C GLY A 47 -5.89 51.11 104.13
N ASN A 48 -5.75 51.31 105.45
CA ASN A 48 -6.55 50.62 106.47
C ASN A 48 -7.84 51.38 106.87
N THR A 49 -8.22 52.42 106.11
CA THR A 49 -9.42 53.22 106.40
C THR A 49 -10.54 52.92 105.41
N ILE A 50 -11.76 52.78 105.91
CA ILE A 50 -13.01 52.82 105.14
C ILE A 50 -13.72 54.12 105.51
N SER A 51 -13.99 54.97 104.53
CA SER A 51 -14.66 56.26 104.78
C SER A 51 -16.13 56.10 105.18
N ALA A 52 -16.71 57.15 105.78
CA ALA A 52 -18.15 57.21 106.01
C ALA A 52 -18.94 57.19 104.69
N GLY A 53 -20.20 56.76 104.76
CA GLY A 53 -21.04 56.63 103.56
C GLY A 53 -22.47 56.21 103.86
N TYR A 54 -23.18 55.86 102.78
CA TYR A 54 -24.54 55.35 102.83
C TYR A 54 -24.61 54.00 102.11
N VAL A 55 -25.36 53.07 102.68
CA VAL A 55 -25.54 51.72 102.13
C VAL A 55 -27.01 51.35 102.07
N TYR A 56 -27.37 50.53 101.10
CA TYR A 56 -28.66 49.87 101.00
C TYR A 56 -28.48 48.40 101.35
N ILE A 57 -29.12 47.97 102.43
CA ILE A 57 -29.09 46.57 102.89
C ILE A 57 -30.52 46.15 103.19
N ASN A 58 -30.98 44.99 102.73
CA ASN A 58 -32.26 44.41 103.14
C ASN A 58 -33.44 45.42 103.14
N GLY A 59 -33.63 46.15 102.04
CA GLY A 59 -34.76 47.09 101.90
C GLY A 59 -34.58 48.49 102.52
N LYS A 60 -33.50 48.76 103.27
CA LYS A 60 -33.35 50.03 104.01
C LYS A 60 -32.05 50.77 103.69
N ILE A 61 -32.08 52.10 103.78
CA ILE A 61 -30.90 52.97 103.66
C ILE A 61 -30.29 53.23 105.03
N ARG A 62 -28.99 52.94 105.19
CA ARG A 62 -28.24 53.08 106.44
C ARG A 62 -27.05 54.01 106.25
N TYR A 63 -26.73 54.76 107.30
CA TYR A 63 -25.50 55.53 107.38
C TYR A 63 -24.40 54.64 107.98
N CYS A 64 -23.28 54.55 107.26
CA CYS A 64 -22.07 53.87 107.70
C CYS A 64 -21.06 54.92 108.17
N SER A 65 -20.58 54.82 109.41
CA SER A 65 -19.63 55.77 109.98
C SER A 65 -18.21 55.63 109.44
N GLY A 66 -17.89 54.54 108.75
CA GLY A 66 -16.51 54.18 108.40
C GLY A 66 -15.71 53.60 109.57
N ILE A 67 -14.46 53.24 109.32
CA ILE A 67 -13.49 52.72 110.31
C ILE A 67 -12.06 53.10 109.88
N SER A 68 -11.16 53.41 110.80
CA SER A 68 -9.76 53.80 110.50
C SER A 68 -8.74 52.65 110.66
N SER A 69 -9.18 51.47 111.10
CA SER A 69 -8.33 50.33 111.50
C SER A 69 -8.74 48.99 110.87
N ALA A 70 -9.22 49.01 109.63
CA ALA A 70 -9.50 47.81 108.85
C ALA A 70 -8.18 47.03 108.60
N SER A 71 -8.04 45.88 109.24
CA SER A 71 -6.79 45.09 109.23
C SER A 71 -6.98 43.63 108.78
N LYS A 72 -8.23 43.18 108.65
CA LYS A 72 -8.59 41.84 108.19
C LYS A 72 -9.63 41.96 107.09
N TRP A 73 -9.30 41.47 105.91
CA TRP A 73 -10.14 41.54 104.72
C TRP A 73 -10.66 40.13 104.36
N PRO A 74 -11.90 40.02 103.83
CA PRO A 74 -12.83 41.11 103.55
C PRO A 74 -13.43 41.73 104.81
N MET A 75 -13.73 43.02 104.73
CA MET A 75 -14.54 43.73 105.73
C MET A 75 -16.01 43.66 105.32
N TYR A 76 -16.92 43.64 106.29
CA TYR A 76 -18.35 43.58 106.04
C TYR A 76 -19.04 44.79 106.64
N ILE A 77 -19.86 45.48 105.84
CA ILE A 77 -20.90 46.38 106.35
C ILE A 77 -22.14 45.54 106.55
N TYR A 78 -22.58 45.35 107.78
CA TYR A 78 -23.72 44.50 108.12
C TYR A 78 -24.78 45.27 108.92
N GLU A 79 -26.00 44.74 108.97
CA GLU A 79 -27.11 45.33 109.71
C GLU A 79 -26.82 45.40 111.22
N SER A 80 -27.06 46.56 111.81
CA SER A 80 -26.98 46.77 113.25
C SER A 80 -28.14 47.67 113.65
N ASN A 81 -29.27 47.04 113.94
CA ASN A 81 -30.51 47.75 114.23
C ASN A 81 -30.78 47.77 115.74
N TYR A 82 -31.48 48.80 116.19
CA TYR A 82 -31.96 48.89 117.57
C TYR A 82 -33.24 49.72 117.60
N PHE A 83 -34.02 49.59 118.66
CA PHE A 83 -35.17 50.45 118.92
C PHE A 83 -34.83 51.50 119.98
N GLU A 84 -35.43 52.67 119.85
CA GLU A 84 -35.41 53.68 120.90
C GLU A 84 -36.77 53.75 121.57
N LYS A 85 -36.77 53.77 122.90
CA LYS A 85 -37.99 53.93 123.68
C LYS A 85 -38.22 55.39 124.02
N VAL A 86 -39.48 55.78 124.06
CA VAL A 86 -39.91 57.13 124.43
C VAL A 86 -40.92 57.05 125.57
N PRO A 87 -40.97 58.07 126.44
CA PRO A 87 -41.93 58.11 127.53
C PRO A 87 -43.35 58.33 126.99
N TYR A 88 -44.29 57.46 127.40
CA TYR A 88 -45.71 57.56 127.07
C TYR A 88 -46.51 58.15 128.24
N ALA A 89 -47.57 58.90 127.93
CA ALA A 89 -48.36 59.63 128.93
C ALA A 89 -49.13 58.70 129.89
N ASP A 90 -49.37 57.45 129.47
CA ASP A 90 -50.17 56.45 130.16
C ASP A 90 -49.36 55.38 130.92
N SER A 91 -48.05 55.61 131.12
CA SER A 91 -47.01 54.77 131.78
C SER A 91 -46.06 54.00 130.84
N ALA A 92 -44.91 53.61 131.42
CA ALA A 92 -43.72 52.90 130.92
C ALA A 92 -43.20 53.28 129.52
N ASP A 93 -41.88 53.35 129.38
CA ASP A 93 -41.25 53.64 128.09
C ASP A 93 -41.64 52.56 127.05
N LYS A 94 -42.39 52.97 126.01
CA LYS A 94 -42.75 52.13 124.86
C LYS A 94 -41.82 52.45 123.68
N VAL A 95 -41.75 51.55 122.69
CA VAL A 95 -40.93 51.77 121.49
C VAL A 95 -41.50 52.95 120.70
N GLY A 96 -40.70 54.00 120.52
CA GLY A 96 -41.09 55.20 119.77
C GLY A 96 -40.57 55.21 118.34
N ARG A 97 -39.43 54.55 118.09
CA ARG A 97 -38.89 54.37 116.74
C ARG A 97 -37.94 53.20 116.63
N ASN A 98 -37.92 52.61 115.44
CA ASN A 98 -36.95 51.64 114.98
C ASN A 98 -35.80 52.36 114.26
N VAL A 99 -34.56 52.11 114.68
CA VAL A 99 -33.36 52.68 114.06
C VAL A 99 -32.67 51.61 113.24
N TYR A 100 -32.72 51.79 111.92
CA TYR A 100 -32.00 50.95 110.96
C TYR A 100 -30.60 51.53 110.76
N GLY A 101 -29.62 50.89 111.39
CA GLY A 101 -28.19 51.23 111.34
C GLY A 101 -27.35 50.10 110.75
N CYS A 102 -26.07 50.37 110.50
CA CYS A 102 -25.09 49.35 110.11
C CYS A 102 -23.81 49.49 110.92
N ALA A 103 -23.07 48.39 111.01
CA ALA A 103 -21.74 48.34 111.62
C ALA A 103 -20.72 47.72 110.64
N LEU A 104 -19.44 47.96 110.92
CA LEU A 104 -18.30 47.46 110.16
C LEU A 104 -17.52 46.46 111.00
N ALA A 105 -17.26 45.26 110.48
CA ALA A 105 -16.38 44.28 111.13
C ALA A 105 -15.74 43.33 110.10
N SER A 106 -14.74 42.56 110.53
CA SER A 106 -14.10 41.52 109.71
C SER A 106 -14.93 40.22 109.62
N SER A 107 -16.12 40.20 110.21
CA SER A 107 -17.05 39.06 110.24
C SER A 107 -18.47 39.54 110.47
N VAL A 108 -19.45 38.86 109.88
CA VAL A 108 -20.87 39.15 110.10
C VAL A 108 -21.36 38.38 111.35
N PRO A 109 -22.09 39.01 112.29
CA PRO A 109 -22.70 38.29 113.40
C PRO A 109 -23.65 37.20 112.93
N THR A 110 -23.67 36.08 113.64
CA THR A 110 -24.60 34.94 113.38
C THR A 110 -25.86 35.00 114.22
N VAL A 111 -25.91 35.86 115.24
CA VAL A 111 -27.08 36.07 116.09
C VAL A 111 -28.10 36.89 115.34
N ASN A 112 -29.39 36.51 115.45
CA ASN A 112 -30.48 37.25 114.83
C ASN A 112 -30.53 38.69 115.32
N ASP A 113 -30.71 39.63 114.40
CA ASP A 113 -30.86 41.03 114.73
C ASP A 113 -32.17 41.26 115.51
N SER A 114 -32.07 42.06 116.57
CA SER A 114 -33.16 42.24 117.54
C SER A 114 -34.43 42.84 116.96
N LEU A 115 -34.33 43.50 115.80
CA LEU A 115 -35.46 44.15 115.13
C LEU A 115 -36.02 43.31 113.98
N THR A 116 -35.17 42.66 113.20
CA THR A 116 -35.59 41.90 112.00
C THR A 116 -35.83 40.41 112.26
N GLY A 117 -35.33 39.87 113.37
CA GLY A 117 -35.53 38.46 113.76
C GLY A 117 -34.76 37.45 112.91
N VAL A 118 -33.86 37.89 112.03
CA VAL A 118 -33.03 37.06 111.13
C VAL A 118 -31.55 37.45 111.25
N PRO A 119 -30.60 36.59 110.81
CA PRO A 119 -29.19 36.96 110.78
C PRO A 119 -28.93 38.21 109.91
N PRO A 120 -28.06 39.13 110.35
CA PRO A 120 -27.74 40.35 109.60
C PRO A 120 -27.32 40.09 108.16
N GLN A 121 -27.95 40.78 107.22
CA GLN A 121 -27.44 40.88 105.87
C GLN A 121 -26.23 41.82 105.80
N SER A 122 -25.40 41.65 104.78
CA SER A 122 -24.15 42.42 104.66
C SER A 122 -23.74 42.71 103.22
N ILE A 123 -22.81 43.65 103.10
CA ILE A 123 -22.04 43.95 101.91
C ILE A 123 -20.58 43.64 102.23
N SER A 124 -19.95 42.80 101.42
CA SER A 124 -18.52 42.52 101.51
C SER A 124 -17.71 43.60 100.79
N ILE A 125 -16.59 44.00 101.40
CA ILE A 125 -15.62 44.95 100.86
C ILE A 125 -14.26 44.27 100.88
N SER A 126 -13.64 44.17 99.71
CA SER A 126 -12.29 43.64 99.53
C SER A 126 -11.21 44.70 99.83
N SER A 127 -9.97 44.27 100.05
CA SER A 127 -8.84 45.14 100.39
C SER A 127 -8.48 46.17 99.30
N ASP A 128 -8.86 45.89 98.06
CA ASP A 128 -8.72 46.79 96.90
C ASP A 128 -9.89 47.79 96.77
N GLY A 129 -10.87 47.74 97.68
CA GLY A 129 -12.07 48.58 97.64
C GLY A 129 -13.19 48.06 96.75
N SER A 130 -13.04 46.87 96.17
CA SER A 130 -14.07 46.18 95.40
C SER A 130 -15.24 45.79 96.30
N ALA A 131 -16.43 46.26 95.94
CA ALA A 131 -17.69 45.99 96.61
C ALA A 131 -18.85 46.24 95.64
N THR A 132 -20.00 45.63 95.87
CA THR A 132 -21.22 45.97 95.12
C THR A 132 -21.61 47.42 95.40
N ARG A 133 -21.63 48.26 94.37
CA ARG A 133 -22.00 49.67 94.46
C ARG A 133 -23.31 49.94 93.74
N LEU A 134 -23.92 51.10 94.00
CA LEU A 134 -25.15 51.56 93.34
C LEU A 134 -25.09 51.40 91.82
N GLN A 135 -23.95 51.76 91.21
CA GLN A 135 -23.77 51.63 89.76
C GLN A 135 -23.92 50.19 89.28
N ASP A 136 -23.45 49.19 90.05
CA ASP A 136 -23.49 47.79 89.62
C ASP A 136 -24.83 47.15 89.95
N ALA A 137 -25.37 47.40 91.14
CA ALA A 137 -26.60 46.77 91.61
C ALA A 137 -27.85 47.34 90.96
N PHE A 138 -27.89 48.66 90.75
CA PHE A 138 -29.05 49.33 90.17
C PHE A 138 -28.85 49.63 88.70
N ILE A 139 -27.86 50.45 88.33
CA ILE A 139 -27.68 50.85 86.93
C ILE A 139 -27.28 49.66 86.04
N GLY A 140 -26.37 48.81 86.52
CA GLY A 140 -25.90 47.60 85.82
C GLY A 140 -26.97 46.53 85.62
N LYS A 141 -28.09 46.61 86.35
CA LYS A 141 -29.25 45.74 86.13
C LYS A 141 -30.05 46.13 84.89
N TYR A 142 -30.04 47.42 84.54
CA TYR A 142 -30.83 47.98 83.45
C TYR A 142 -29.99 48.47 82.27
N GLY A 143 -28.66 48.43 82.35
CA GLY A 143 -27.77 48.88 81.29
C GLY A 143 -26.37 48.28 81.36
N LEU A 144 -25.64 48.40 80.25
CA LEU A 144 -24.23 48.03 80.19
C LEU A 144 -23.38 49.20 80.68
N LEU A 145 -22.55 48.94 81.68
CA LEU A 145 -21.66 49.93 82.29
C LEU A 145 -20.36 50.06 81.51
N LEU A 146 -19.81 51.28 81.45
CA LEU A 146 -18.48 51.55 80.90
C LEU A 146 -17.36 50.89 81.71
N ASN A 147 -17.51 50.85 83.04
CA ASN A 147 -16.54 50.27 83.97
C ASN A 147 -17.25 49.57 85.16
N PRO A 148 -17.82 48.36 84.95
CA PRO A 148 -18.45 47.58 86.02
C PRO A 148 -17.41 47.08 87.05
N SER A 149 -17.83 46.82 88.30
CA SER A 149 -16.95 46.18 89.30
C SER A 149 -16.69 44.70 89.03
N LYS A 150 -17.53 44.05 88.20
CA LYS A 150 -17.36 42.66 87.75
C LYS A 150 -16.63 42.60 86.41
N THR A 151 -15.88 41.52 86.16
CA THR A 151 -15.10 41.33 84.91
C THR A 151 -15.93 41.03 83.66
N SER A 152 -17.24 40.81 83.80
CA SER A 152 -18.15 40.53 82.68
C SER A 152 -19.57 41.05 82.94
N GLN A 153 -20.30 41.33 81.86
CA GLN A 153 -21.71 41.72 81.87
C GLN A 153 -22.50 40.79 80.94
N SER A 154 -23.69 40.38 81.35
CA SER A 154 -24.51 39.40 80.62
C SER A 154 -25.90 39.97 80.32
N VAL A 155 -26.38 39.71 79.10
CA VAL A 155 -27.77 40.00 78.70
C VAL A 155 -28.49 38.68 78.43
N ASN A 156 -29.54 38.38 79.19
CA ASN A 156 -30.21 37.08 79.16
C ASN A 156 -31.25 36.93 78.04
N LYS A 157 -31.55 38.02 77.33
CA LYS A 157 -32.51 38.08 76.22
C LYS A 157 -31.81 38.57 74.95
N SER A 158 -32.49 38.45 73.82
CA SER A 158 -31.96 38.91 72.54
C SER A 158 -31.68 40.42 72.54
N VAL A 159 -30.55 40.81 71.94
CA VAL A 159 -30.16 42.21 71.76
C VAL A 159 -30.14 42.52 70.27
N THR A 160 -30.75 43.65 69.88
CA THR A 160 -30.69 44.18 68.50
C THR A 160 -29.87 45.46 68.50
N PHE A 161 -28.83 45.52 67.68
CA PHE A 161 -28.02 46.71 67.47
C PHE A 161 -28.43 47.35 66.13
N ASN A 162 -29.03 48.54 66.17
CA ASN A 162 -29.41 49.28 64.95
C ASN A 162 -28.22 49.99 64.28
N GLY A 163 -27.10 50.12 65.00
CA GLY A 163 -25.85 50.68 64.51
C GLY A 163 -24.80 49.61 64.25
N ILE A 164 -23.56 50.06 64.03
CA ILE A 164 -22.41 49.18 63.85
C ILE A 164 -22.00 48.58 65.21
N LEU A 165 -21.85 47.26 65.26
CA LEU A 165 -21.18 46.59 66.37
C LEU A 165 -19.66 46.58 66.10
N THR A 166 -18.89 47.28 66.93
CA THR A 166 -17.43 47.25 66.92
C THR A 166 -16.91 46.57 68.18
N ALA A 167 -16.10 45.53 68.02
CA ALA A 167 -15.42 44.85 69.12
C ALA A 167 -13.90 45.05 68.96
N ASN A 168 -13.25 45.74 69.92
CA ASN A 168 -11.83 46.07 69.84
C ASN A 168 -10.89 44.88 70.09
N ALA A 169 -11.41 43.79 70.63
CA ALA A 169 -10.67 42.54 70.85
C ALA A 169 -11.20 41.45 69.89
N GLY A 170 -11.85 40.41 70.42
CA GLY A 170 -12.44 39.33 69.63
C GLY A 170 -13.90 39.06 70.00
N VAL A 171 -14.57 38.29 69.15
CA VAL A 171 -15.93 37.78 69.38
C VAL A 171 -15.87 36.25 69.50
N SER A 172 -16.39 35.72 70.59
CA SER A 172 -16.57 34.29 70.82
C SER A 172 -18.04 33.92 70.69
N SER A 173 -18.35 32.97 69.83
CA SER A 173 -19.71 32.41 69.67
C SER A 173 -19.74 30.95 70.11
N LYS A 174 -20.70 30.59 70.95
CA LYS A 174 -20.97 29.19 71.35
C LYS A 174 -21.87 28.44 70.35
N SER A 175 -22.33 29.12 69.32
CA SER A 175 -23.20 28.59 68.27
C SER A 175 -22.82 29.19 66.91
N ASN A 176 -23.71 29.09 65.94
CA ASN A 176 -23.49 29.55 64.58
C ASN A 176 -23.36 31.08 64.51
N ILE A 177 -22.52 31.57 63.60
CA ILE A 177 -22.50 32.97 63.20
C ILE A 177 -23.21 33.08 61.85
N ASP A 178 -24.35 33.77 61.83
CA ASP A 178 -25.17 33.96 60.64
C ASP A 178 -25.05 35.40 60.11
N LEU A 179 -24.73 35.53 58.82
CA LEU A 179 -24.75 36.79 58.08
C LEU A 179 -25.89 36.75 57.08
N ILE A 180 -26.87 37.64 57.25
CA ILE A 180 -28.11 37.63 56.46
C ILE A 180 -28.25 38.97 55.72
N ARG A 181 -28.52 38.92 54.42
CA ARG A 181 -28.85 40.08 53.59
C ARG A 181 -29.91 39.71 52.55
N GLY A 182 -31.14 40.18 52.73
CA GLY A 182 -32.27 39.77 51.88
C GLY A 182 -32.47 38.25 51.94
N SER A 183 -32.46 37.58 50.78
CA SER A 183 -32.55 36.12 50.68
C SER A 183 -31.22 35.39 50.80
N ALA A 184 -30.10 36.11 50.92
CA ALA A 184 -28.77 35.52 51.07
C ALA A 184 -28.46 35.28 52.55
N LYS A 185 -28.00 34.07 52.87
CA LYS A 185 -27.54 33.68 54.20
C LYS A 185 -26.17 33.04 54.11
N ALA A 186 -25.21 33.51 54.88
CA ALA A 186 -23.95 32.82 55.12
C ALA A 186 -23.88 32.36 56.58
N THR A 187 -23.41 31.14 56.81
CA THR A 187 -23.30 30.53 58.14
C THR A 187 -21.90 29.98 58.34
N LEU A 188 -21.29 30.34 59.46
CA LEU A 188 -20.09 29.72 60.02
C LEU A 188 -20.50 28.86 61.22
N SER A 189 -20.21 27.57 61.18
CA SER A 189 -20.65 26.62 62.21
C SER A 189 -19.72 25.41 62.33
N TYR A 190 -19.67 24.80 63.50
CA TYR A 190 -19.21 23.42 63.67
C TYR A 190 -20.43 22.49 63.61
N ASN A 191 -20.35 21.41 62.83
CA ASN A 191 -21.41 20.40 62.82
C ASN A 191 -21.30 19.47 64.04
N ALA A 192 -22.22 18.52 64.18
CA ALA A 192 -22.23 17.56 65.28
C ALA A 192 -20.97 16.66 65.33
N SER A 193 -20.26 16.51 64.20
CA SER A 193 -19.02 15.75 64.08
C SER A 193 -17.79 16.67 64.09
N GLY A 194 -17.83 17.81 64.79
CA GLY A 194 -16.65 18.68 64.95
C GLY A 194 -16.07 19.32 63.67
N ALA A 195 -16.71 19.17 62.50
CA ALA A 195 -16.23 19.68 61.24
C ALA A 195 -16.61 21.15 61.07
N LEU A 196 -15.63 21.99 60.72
CA LEU A 196 -15.89 23.39 60.40
C LEU A 196 -16.65 23.48 59.07
N THR A 197 -17.76 24.18 59.06
CA THR A 197 -18.60 24.40 57.90
C THR A 197 -18.77 25.88 57.63
N ILE A 198 -18.45 26.28 56.41
CA ILE A 198 -18.75 27.61 55.85
C ILE A 198 -19.79 27.39 54.75
N GLN A 199 -21.01 27.85 54.97
CA GLN A 199 -22.13 27.64 54.06
C GLN A 199 -22.68 28.98 53.56
N SER A 200 -22.99 29.04 52.28
CA SER A 200 -23.75 30.13 51.66
C SER A 200 -25.02 29.58 51.01
N VAL A 201 -26.15 30.20 51.32
CA VAL A 201 -27.45 29.92 50.71
C VAL A 201 -27.95 31.18 50.03
N VAL A 202 -28.12 31.14 48.71
CA VAL A 202 -28.65 32.25 47.90
C VAL A 202 -29.66 31.70 46.92
N SER A 203 -30.90 32.19 46.95
CA SER A 203 -31.98 31.75 46.05
C SER A 203 -32.14 30.22 46.04
N ASN A 204 -32.15 29.60 47.23
CA ASN A 204 -32.20 28.15 47.46
C ASN A 204 -31.01 27.34 46.92
N LYS A 205 -29.97 27.97 46.38
CA LYS A 205 -28.71 27.31 46.03
C LYS A 205 -27.77 27.32 47.21
N THR A 206 -27.27 26.15 47.58
CA THR A 206 -26.37 25.98 48.73
C THR A 206 -24.97 25.72 48.25
N HIS A 207 -23.98 26.47 48.73
CA HIS A 207 -22.56 26.21 48.51
C HIS A 207 -21.90 26.05 49.87
N LYS A 208 -21.09 25.01 50.04
CA LYS A 208 -20.53 24.67 51.34
C LYS A 208 -19.09 24.23 51.22
N LEU A 209 -18.23 24.82 52.04
CA LEU A 209 -16.88 24.35 52.33
C LEU A 209 -16.91 23.68 53.70
N THR A 210 -16.36 22.47 53.78
CA THR A 210 -16.21 21.74 55.04
C THR A 210 -14.74 21.38 55.26
N ILE A 211 -14.23 21.63 56.47
CA ILE A 211 -12.97 21.07 56.97
C ILE A 211 -13.35 19.96 57.94
N THR A 212 -13.08 18.71 57.59
CA THR A 212 -13.42 17.54 58.42
C THR A 212 -12.50 17.44 59.64
N GLU A 213 -12.85 16.57 60.61
CA GLU A 213 -11.97 16.28 61.76
C GLU A 213 -10.62 15.70 61.31
N ASP A 214 -10.60 14.96 60.20
CA ASP A 214 -9.39 14.41 59.59
C ASP A 214 -8.58 15.46 58.79
N GLY A 215 -9.00 16.72 58.77
CA GLY A 215 -8.32 17.82 58.08
C GLY A 215 -8.54 17.84 56.56
N GLU A 216 -9.56 17.15 56.04
CA GLU A 216 -9.90 17.20 54.61
C GLU A 216 -10.69 18.47 54.27
N PHE A 217 -10.33 19.10 53.16
CA PHE A 217 -11.12 20.19 52.58
C PHE A 217 -12.10 19.63 51.57
N GLN A 218 -13.39 19.82 51.80
CA GLN A 218 -14.46 19.30 50.95
C GLN A 218 -15.33 20.43 50.42
N PHE A 219 -15.54 20.44 49.10
CA PHE A 219 -16.31 21.46 48.39
C PHE A 219 -17.65 20.88 47.95
N TYR A 220 -18.75 21.56 48.25
CA TYR A 220 -20.10 21.12 47.92
C TYR A 220 -20.89 22.21 47.20
N ALA A 221 -21.71 21.80 46.23
CA ALA A 221 -22.79 22.61 45.69
C ALA A 221 -24.10 21.82 45.74
N ASN A 222 -25.16 22.43 46.24
CA ASN A 222 -26.48 21.84 46.49
C ASN A 222 -26.38 20.48 47.20
N ASN A 223 -25.52 20.41 48.23
CA ASN A 223 -25.19 19.20 49.00
C ASN A 223 -24.53 18.05 48.23
N VAL A 224 -24.11 18.27 46.98
CA VAL A 224 -23.31 17.31 46.20
C VAL A 224 -21.84 17.62 46.39
N LEU A 225 -21.04 16.62 46.77
CA LEU A 225 -19.58 16.74 46.88
C LEU A 225 -18.97 16.93 45.49
N LEU A 226 -18.35 18.08 45.26
CA LEU A 226 -17.67 18.42 44.01
C LEU A 226 -16.20 18.00 44.03
N GLY A 227 -15.56 18.04 45.20
CA GLY A 227 -14.18 17.61 45.33
C GLY A 227 -13.65 17.62 46.76
N THR A 228 -12.56 16.89 46.94
CA THR A 228 -11.86 16.72 48.21
C THR A 228 -10.37 16.99 48.01
N ILE A 229 -9.76 17.73 48.94
CA ILE A 229 -8.30 17.89 49.04
C ILE A 229 -7.88 17.31 50.39
N ASN A 230 -6.96 16.33 50.35
CA ASN A 230 -6.41 15.68 51.54
C ASN A 230 -4.93 15.29 51.30
N SER A 231 -4.33 14.56 52.24
CA SER A 231 -2.94 14.11 52.17
C SER A 231 -2.65 13.16 50.99
N GLN A 232 -3.67 12.52 50.42
CA GLN A 232 -3.55 11.65 49.25
C GLN A 232 -3.67 12.43 47.92
N GLY A 233 -3.98 13.73 47.98
CA GLY A 233 -4.04 14.61 46.82
C GLY A 233 -5.42 15.27 46.65
N THR A 234 -5.77 15.54 45.40
CA THR A 234 -7.02 16.23 45.03
C THR A 234 -7.91 15.29 44.22
N SER A 235 -9.15 15.11 44.66
CA SER A 235 -10.20 14.40 43.94
C SER A 235 -11.26 15.41 43.48
N LEU A 236 -11.54 15.48 42.18
CA LEU A 236 -12.59 16.31 41.61
C LEU A 236 -13.61 15.42 40.91
N LYS A 237 -14.90 15.60 41.24
CA LYS A 237 -16.04 14.87 40.66
C LYS A 237 -16.73 15.66 39.55
N ILE A 238 -16.12 16.76 39.11
CA ILE A 238 -16.59 17.65 38.07
C ILE A 238 -15.50 17.87 37.01
N ALA A 239 -15.90 18.30 35.81
CA ALA A 239 -14.97 18.69 34.77
C ALA A 239 -14.17 19.94 35.18
N ILE A 240 -12.90 19.99 34.78
CA ILE A 240 -12.01 21.13 34.99
C ILE A 240 -11.96 21.94 33.69
N ALA A 241 -12.43 23.18 33.72
CA ALA A 241 -12.19 24.15 32.67
C ALA A 241 -11.01 25.03 33.07
N SER A 242 -9.87 24.88 32.40
CA SER A 242 -8.65 25.66 32.66
C SER A 242 -7.84 25.86 31.38
N ASP A 243 -7.24 27.03 31.21
CA ASP A 243 -6.31 27.32 30.10
C ASP A 243 -4.98 26.55 30.26
N ILE A 244 -4.59 26.29 31.52
CA ILE A 244 -3.35 25.63 31.88
C ILE A 244 -3.57 24.73 33.10
N THR A 245 -3.15 23.47 33.00
CA THR A 245 -3.05 22.56 34.16
C THR A 245 -1.60 22.12 34.32
N LYS A 246 -1.02 22.30 35.52
CA LYS A 246 0.35 21.88 35.85
C LYS A 246 0.33 20.88 36.99
N GLY A 247 0.96 19.72 36.77
CA GLY A 247 1.18 18.68 37.78
C GLY A 247 2.65 18.31 37.84
N GLY A 248 3.38 18.80 38.84
CA GLY A 248 4.84 18.78 38.82
C GLY A 248 5.37 19.51 37.58
N ASN A 249 6.24 18.85 36.81
CA ASN A 249 6.81 19.42 35.58
C ASN A 249 5.94 19.19 34.32
N LEU A 250 4.83 18.44 34.43
CA LEU A 250 3.93 18.18 33.31
C LEU A 250 2.97 19.36 33.12
N VAL A 251 2.88 19.87 31.89
CA VAL A 251 2.02 20.99 31.53
C VAL A 251 1.05 20.56 30.43
N LEU A 252 -0.24 20.81 30.68
CA LEU A 252 -1.34 20.75 29.71
C LEU A 252 -1.78 22.18 29.42
N THR A 253 -1.68 22.63 28.17
CA THR A 253 -2.16 23.95 27.75
C THR A 253 -2.53 23.95 26.27
N ASN A 254 -3.62 24.62 25.90
CA ASN A 254 -4.18 24.58 24.56
C ASN A 254 -4.30 23.12 24.06
N ASN A 255 -3.57 22.78 22.99
CA ASN A 255 -3.49 21.43 22.42
C ASN A 255 -2.11 20.76 22.65
N HIS A 256 -1.40 21.16 23.72
CA HIS A 256 -0.06 20.68 24.02
C HIS A 256 0.02 19.90 25.34
N LEU A 257 0.83 18.84 25.33
CA LEU A 257 1.28 18.08 26.48
C LEU A 257 2.83 18.10 26.47
N TYR A 258 3.46 18.74 27.45
CA TYR A 258 4.91 18.88 27.46
C TYR A 258 5.51 18.93 28.88
N ASN A 259 6.82 18.70 28.99
CA ASN A 259 7.59 18.94 30.21
C ASN A 259 8.04 20.41 30.22
N GLY A 260 7.50 21.21 31.15
CA GLY A 260 7.77 22.64 31.23
C GLY A 260 8.65 23.07 32.41
N GLY A 261 9.12 22.12 33.23
CA GLY A 261 9.81 22.43 34.49
C GLY A 261 11.28 22.06 34.55
N PHE A 262 11.83 21.38 33.53
CA PHE A 262 13.23 20.95 33.51
C PHE A 262 13.96 21.45 32.25
N ALA A 263 14.82 22.46 32.42
CA ALA A 263 15.59 23.07 31.33
C ALA A 263 16.86 22.25 31.01
N SER A 264 16.66 21.03 30.50
CA SER A 264 17.74 20.14 30.03
C SER A 264 17.35 19.49 28.70
N ASN A 265 18.34 19.14 27.89
CA ASN A 265 18.15 18.34 26.68
C ASN A 265 17.68 16.91 26.98
N ASP A 266 17.78 16.47 28.24
CA ASP A 266 17.33 15.15 28.70
C ASP A 266 15.93 15.18 29.33
N ALA A 267 15.21 16.30 29.24
CA ALA A 267 13.85 16.41 29.78
C ALA A 267 12.89 15.47 29.05
N ALA A 268 12.19 14.63 29.81
CA ALA A 268 11.30 13.61 29.27
C ALA A 268 9.88 13.71 29.85
N ILE A 269 8.91 13.18 29.09
CA ILE A 269 7.59 12.78 29.59
C ILE A 269 7.57 11.27 29.60
N ASN A 270 7.61 10.68 30.79
CA ASN A 270 7.58 9.24 30.96
C ASN A 270 6.14 8.75 30.99
N ILE A 271 5.70 8.10 29.91
CA ILE A 271 4.37 7.51 29.79
C ILE A 271 4.48 6.02 30.07
N ASN A 272 3.80 5.56 31.12
CA ASN A 272 3.68 4.14 31.45
C ASN A 272 5.01 3.39 31.71
N VAL A 273 5.98 4.07 32.33
CA VAL A 273 7.29 3.50 32.71
C VAL A 273 7.21 2.64 33.99
N TRP A 274 6.27 2.98 34.88
CA TRP A 274 6.07 2.29 36.15
C TRP A 274 4.92 1.29 36.08
N GLY A 275 5.05 0.15 36.76
CA GLY A 275 4.00 -0.85 36.88
C GLY A 275 2.91 -0.46 37.89
N TYR A 276 2.08 -1.43 38.28
CA TYR A 276 1.02 -1.22 39.27
C TYR A 276 1.57 -0.56 40.55
N ASN A 277 0.98 0.58 40.95
CA ASN A 277 1.38 1.38 42.11
C ASN A 277 2.87 1.73 42.18
N GLY A 278 3.54 1.95 41.05
CA GLY A 278 4.98 2.25 41.07
C GLY A 278 5.86 1.00 41.22
N GLY A 279 5.30 -0.21 41.17
CA GLY A 279 6.05 -1.46 41.25
C GLY A 279 6.58 -1.95 39.89
N VAL A 280 7.28 -3.08 39.90
CA VAL A 280 7.84 -3.74 38.69
C VAL A 280 7.22 -5.11 38.38
N THR A 281 6.32 -5.61 39.24
CA THR A 281 5.73 -6.95 39.13
C THR A 281 4.72 -7.09 38.00
N TYR A 282 3.93 -6.06 37.76
CA TYR A 282 2.84 -6.10 36.79
C TYR A 282 3.05 -5.10 35.67
N TYR A 283 3.22 -5.63 34.46
CA TYR A 283 3.25 -4.84 33.23
C TYR A 283 1.97 -4.02 33.02
N ARG A 284 2.09 -2.99 32.21
CA ARG A 284 1.00 -2.10 31.81
C ARG A 284 1.04 -1.92 30.29
N ASN A 285 -0.10 -1.69 29.66
CA ASN A 285 -0.20 -1.41 28.24
C ASN A 285 -0.55 0.06 28.00
N THR A 286 -0.05 0.65 26.91
CA THR A 286 -0.36 2.03 26.50
C THR A 286 -1.08 1.99 25.16
N ASN A 287 -2.25 2.63 25.04
CA ASN A 287 -3.01 2.70 23.79
C ASN A 287 -3.25 4.16 23.37
N ILE A 288 -3.11 4.44 22.08
CA ILE A 288 -3.48 5.70 21.43
C ILE A 288 -4.56 5.38 20.41
N GLY A 289 -5.67 6.12 20.45
CA GLY A 289 -6.83 5.88 19.60
C GLY A 289 -7.01 6.87 18.45
N ASP A 290 -7.95 6.57 17.56
CA ASP A 290 -8.37 7.41 16.43
C ASP A 290 -9.42 8.48 16.82
N GLY A 291 -9.81 8.55 18.09
CA GLY A 291 -10.89 9.43 18.57
C GLY A 291 -12.31 8.91 18.28
N LYS A 292 -12.45 7.72 17.69
CA LYS A 292 -13.73 7.05 17.39
C LYS A 292 -13.84 5.66 18.03
N GLY A 293 -12.99 5.39 19.02
CA GLY A 293 -13.02 4.16 19.81
C GLY A 293 -12.08 3.05 19.33
N ASN A 294 -11.32 3.25 18.25
CA ASN A 294 -10.33 2.28 17.79
C ASN A 294 -8.93 2.64 18.25
N ILE A 295 -8.11 1.65 18.56
CA ILE A 295 -6.69 1.82 18.92
C ILE A 295 -5.86 1.83 17.64
N ILE A 296 -5.08 2.88 17.40
CA ILE A 296 -4.19 3.02 16.23
C ILE A 296 -2.72 2.72 16.56
N MET A 297 -2.33 2.87 17.82
CA MET A 297 -1.01 2.46 18.32
C MET A 297 -1.18 1.84 19.70
N SER A 298 -0.58 0.68 19.93
CA SER A 298 -0.55 0.03 21.24
C SER A 298 0.84 -0.44 21.60
N VAL A 299 1.22 -0.26 22.86
CA VAL A 299 2.43 -0.82 23.47
C VAL A 299 2.00 -1.86 24.49
N THR A 300 2.40 -3.12 24.28
CA THR A 300 2.14 -4.24 25.19
C THR A 300 3.35 -4.45 26.09
N GLY A 301 3.27 -4.05 27.35
CA GLY A 301 4.42 -4.03 28.26
C GLY A 301 5.06 -5.40 28.49
N ALA A 302 4.24 -6.45 28.64
CA ALA A 302 4.73 -7.81 28.93
C ALA A 302 5.67 -8.37 27.85
N ASN A 303 5.37 -8.06 26.59
CA ASN A 303 6.12 -8.56 25.43
C ASN A 303 7.01 -7.48 24.81
N LYS A 304 6.94 -6.23 25.30
CA LYS A 304 7.60 -5.04 24.74
C LYS A 304 7.24 -4.79 23.26
N ASN A 305 6.07 -5.26 22.83
CA ASN A 305 5.61 -5.10 21.45
C ASN A 305 5.02 -3.70 21.26
N VAL A 306 5.37 -3.05 20.16
CA VAL A 306 4.69 -1.87 19.64
C VAL A 306 3.94 -2.27 18.38
N ILE A 307 2.62 -2.07 18.37
CA ILE A 307 1.74 -2.43 17.27
C ILE A 307 1.10 -1.15 16.73
N PHE A 308 1.18 -0.95 15.42
CA PHE A 308 0.48 0.10 14.70
C PHE A 308 -0.69 -0.55 13.94
N ASN A 309 -1.93 -0.23 14.31
CA ASN A 309 -3.15 -0.78 13.71
C ASN A 309 -3.62 0.06 12.52
N GLY A 310 -2.68 0.45 11.67
CA GLY A 310 -2.92 1.29 10.49
C GLY A 310 -1.64 1.50 9.69
N PRO A 311 -1.72 2.18 8.53
CA PRO A 311 -0.54 2.50 7.73
C PRO A 311 0.46 3.36 8.51
N VAL A 312 1.74 3.02 8.42
CA VAL A 312 2.84 3.81 8.99
C VAL A 312 3.56 4.52 7.85
N ASN A 313 3.33 5.83 7.72
CA ASN A 313 4.02 6.67 6.74
C ASN A 313 5.26 7.31 7.38
N ILE A 314 6.45 6.94 6.93
CA ILE A 314 7.73 7.50 7.42
C ILE A 314 8.26 8.47 6.36
N ALA A 315 8.16 9.78 6.64
CA ALA A 315 8.68 10.84 5.77
C ALA A 315 9.81 11.59 6.49
N TYR A 316 11.03 11.58 5.93
CA TYR A 316 12.20 12.23 6.53
C TYR A 316 13.22 12.65 5.46
N ALA A 317 14.01 13.70 5.72
CA ALA A 317 14.92 14.31 4.75
C ALA A 317 16.34 13.70 4.70
N ASN A 318 16.89 13.19 5.82
CA ASN A 318 18.32 12.80 5.90
C ASN A 318 18.58 11.33 6.28
N ILE A 319 18.01 10.79 7.37
CA ILE A 319 18.28 9.46 7.92
C ILE A 319 17.00 8.61 7.89
N PRO A 320 17.00 7.42 7.26
CA PRO A 320 15.82 6.58 7.09
C PRO A 320 15.51 5.72 8.32
N LEU A 321 14.46 4.88 8.20
CA LEU A 321 14.18 3.79 9.13
C LEU A 321 15.46 2.96 9.38
N THR A 322 15.94 2.98 10.62
CA THR A 322 17.19 2.36 11.03
C THR A 322 16.92 1.19 11.96
N PHE A 323 17.55 0.05 11.67
CA PHE A 323 17.51 -1.15 12.50
C PHE A 323 18.87 -1.34 13.17
N SER A 324 18.96 -1.11 14.47
CA SER A 324 20.20 -1.29 15.26
C SER A 324 20.04 -2.40 16.29
N HIS A 325 20.99 -3.33 16.30
CA HIS A 325 21.04 -4.35 17.35
C HIS A 325 21.64 -3.71 18.63
N PRO A 326 21.01 -3.83 19.81
CA PRO A 326 21.40 -3.05 20.99
C PRO A 326 22.71 -3.48 21.65
N THR A 327 23.17 -4.71 21.40
CA THR A 327 24.31 -5.30 22.12
C THR A 327 25.40 -5.91 21.22
N LEU A 328 25.02 -6.65 20.18
CA LEU A 328 25.95 -7.33 19.26
C LEU A 328 26.54 -6.39 18.19
N SER A 329 27.80 -6.62 17.82
CA SER A 329 28.55 -5.83 16.83
C SER A 329 28.64 -6.54 15.47
N LYS A 330 29.10 -5.84 14.43
CA LYS A 330 29.24 -6.38 13.06
C LYS A 330 30.20 -7.58 12.92
N THR A 331 31.03 -7.84 13.92
CA THR A 331 31.97 -8.98 13.91
C THR A 331 31.36 -10.24 14.49
N ASP A 332 30.16 -10.16 15.06
CA ASP A 332 29.48 -11.28 15.69
C ASP A 332 28.60 -12.05 14.69
N LYS A 333 28.94 -13.32 14.44
CA LYS A 333 28.18 -14.21 13.53
C LYS A 333 26.79 -14.56 14.05
N THR A 334 26.52 -14.31 15.33
CA THR A 334 25.22 -14.58 15.96
C THR A 334 24.25 -13.39 15.84
N LEU A 335 24.67 -12.29 15.19
CA LEU A 335 23.83 -11.12 14.95
C LEU A 335 22.63 -11.54 14.10
N THR A 336 21.47 -11.62 14.75
CA THR A 336 20.18 -11.83 14.09
C THR A 336 19.37 -10.55 14.20
N HIS A 337 18.99 -9.98 13.05
CA HIS A 337 18.19 -8.78 12.97
C HIS A 337 17.47 -8.71 11.62
N TYR A 338 16.13 -8.77 11.63
CA TYR A 338 15.35 -8.94 10.40
C TYR A 338 13.93 -8.37 10.50
N CYS A 339 13.35 -8.05 9.34
CA CYS A 339 11.93 -7.83 9.17
C CYS A 339 11.23 -9.18 8.94
N LEU A 340 10.15 -9.44 9.69
CA LEU A 340 9.39 -10.68 9.62
C LEU A 340 7.94 -10.38 9.27
N TRP A 341 7.45 -11.04 8.22
CA TRP A 341 6.04 -11.02 7.86
C TRP A 341 5.36 -12.27 8.42
N ARG A 342 4.21 -12.07 9.06
CA ARG A 342 3.40 -13.14 9.64
C ARG A 342 1.96 -13.06 9.18
N ASP A 343 1.29 -14.20 9.16
CA ASP A 343 -0.15 -14.26 8.97
C ASP A 343 -0.91 -13.95 10.27
N LYS A 344 -2.24 -14.07 10.24
CA LYS A 344 -3.11 -13.84 11.41
C LYS A 344 -2.89 -14.85 12.55
N SER A 345 -2.35 -16.03 12.24
CA SER A 345 -2.09 -17.12 13.20
C SER A 345 -0.71 -17.00 13.84
N GLY A 346 0.16 -16.14 13.29
CA GLY A 346 1.53 -15.91 13.72
C GLY A 346 2.58 -16.67 12.92
N ASP A 347 2.17 -17.39 11.87
CA ASP A 347 3.06 -18.18 11.02
C ASP A 347 3.87 -17.28 10.07
N SER A 348 5.15 -17.62 9.85
CA SER A 348 6.07 -16.79 9.06
C SER A 348 5.78 -16.90 7.55
N LEU A 349 5.54 -15.77 6.89
CA LEU A 349 5.26 -15.68 5.45
C LEU A 349 6.52 -15.34 4.64
N GLY A 350 7.38 -14.49 5.21
CA GLY A 350 8.63 -14.09 4.60
C GLY A 350 9.53 -13.39 5.59
N VAL A 351 10.81 -13.27 5.25
CA VAL A 351 11.82 -12.62 6.09
C VAL A 351 12.87 -11.93 5.24
N MET A 352 13.37 -10.81 5.75
CA MET A 352 14.44 -10.02 5.15
C MET A 352 15.39 -9.52 6.23
N GLY A 353 16.66 -9.95 6.22
CA GLY A 353 17.63 -9.58 7.25
C GLY A 353 18.72 -10.61 7.50
N TYR A 354 19.46 -10.42 8.60
CA TYR A 354 20.36 -11.45 9.13
C TYR A 354 19.52 -12.42 9.97
N THR A 355 19.25 -13.60 9.40
CA THR A 355 18.27 -14.56 9.96
C THR A 355 18.91 -15.80 10.56
N THR A 356 20.20 -16.01 10.35
CA THR A 356 20.94 -17.16 10.89
C THR A 356 21.99 -16.68 11.89
N ASN A 357 22.45 -17.59 12.75
CA ASN A 357 23.53 -17.35 13.70
C ASN A 357 24.83 -18.07 13.30
N THR A 358 24.89 -18.57 12.06
CA THR A 358 25.98 -19.42 11.56
C THR A 358 26.84 -18.76 10.49
N ASP A 359 26.30 -17.74 9.81
CA ASP A 359 26.99 -17.01 8.76
C ASP A 359 26.68 -15.51 8.83
N PHE A 360 27.31 -14.74 7.95
CA PHE A 360 27.10 -13.30 7.81
C PHE A 360 26.21 -12.97 6.61
N HIS A 361 25.49 -13.95 6.06
CA HIS A 361 24.66 -13.74 4.90
C HIS A 361 23.42 -12.94 5.31
N TRP A 362 23.11 -11.95 4.49
CA TRP A 362 21.84 -11.27 4.56
C TRP A 362 20.86 -11.98 3.63
N HIS A 363 19.71 -12.37 4.18
CA HIS A 363 18.75 -13.23 3.49
C HIS A 363 17.50 -12.45 3.08
N ILE A 364 17.01 -12.73 1.87
CA ILE A 364 15.62 -12.51 1.48
C ILE A 364 15.01 -13.89 1.26
N LYS A 365 13.99 -14.24 2.04
CA LYS A 365 13.32 -15.54 1.94
C LYS A 365 11.81 -15.37 1.97
N ASN A 366 11.15 -15.93 0.96
CA ASN A 366 9.71 -16.11 0.93
C ASN A 366 9.40 -17.58 1.27
N TYR A 367 8.53 -17.82 2.26
CA TYR A 367 8.17 -19.18 2.69
C TYR A 367 6.99 -19.77 1.92
N ILE A 368 6.20 -18.93 1.24
CA ILE A 368 4.95 -19.32 0.57
C ILE A 368 5.08 -19.33 -0.96
N GLY A 369 6.08 -18.66 -1.52
CA GLY A 369 6.23 -18.53 -2.97
C GLY A 369 7.60 -18.01 -3.39
N SER A 370 7.67 -17.42 -4.59
CA SER A 370 8.90 -16.89 -5.17
C SER A 370 9.20 -15.46 -4.73
N VAL A 371 10.45 -15.02 -4.94
CA VAL A 371 10.85 -13.61 -4.87
C VAL A 371 10.93 -13.08 -6.30
N GLN A 372 10.23 -12.00 -6.60
CA GLN A 372 10.19 -11.35 -7.91
C GLN A 372 10.84 -9.96 -7.82
N ILE A 373 11.64 -9.61 -8.83
CA ILE A 373 12.26 -8.29 -9.01
C ILE A 373 11.99 -7.87 -10.45
N ASP A 374 11.25 -6.78 -10.65
CA ASP A 374 10.65 -6.44 -11.96
C ASP A 374 11.55 -5.62 -12.89
N ASN A 375 12.74 -5.22 -12.44
CA ASN A 375 13.68 -4.41 -13.21
C ASN A 375 15.11 -4.99 -13.10
N ASP A 376 16.10 -4.23 -13.53
CA ASP A 376 17.50 -4.64 -13.52
C ASP A 376 18.03 -4.90 -12.10
N VAL A 377 18.78 -5.99 -11.97
CA VAL A 377 19.54 -6.32 -10.76
C VAL A 377 21.03 -6.16 -11.07
N TYR A 378 21.65 -5.14 -10.46
CA TYR A 378 23.09 -4.94 -10.56
C TYR A 378 23.80 -5.73 -9.47
N ILE A 379 24.63 -6.69 -9.88
CA ILE A 379 25.43 -7.52 -8.97
C ILE A 379 26.91 -7.16 -9.21
N THR A 380 27.53 -6.51 -8.23
CA THR A 380 28.97 -6.16 -8.28
C THR A 380 29.87 -7.32 -7.84
N GLY A 381 29.33 -8.24 -7.05
CA GLY A 381 29.99 -9.50 -6.66
C GLY A 381 29.65 -10.65 -7.60
N SER A 382 29.87 -11.88 -7.12
CA SER A 382 29.50 -13.09 -7.86
C SER A 382 28.02 -13.45 -7.67
N LEU A 383 27.37 -13.88 -8.75
CA LEU A 383 26.02 -14.47 -8.70
C LEU A 383 26.14 -16.00 -8.61
N TYR A 384 25.60 -16.59 -7.54
CA TYR A 384 25.56 -18.04 -7.35
C TYR A 384 24.15 -18.60 -7.57
N VAL A 385 24.04 -19.65 -8.39
CA VAL A 385 22.81 -20.43 -8.55
C VAL A 385 23.09 -21.86 -8.08
N LYS A 386 22.41 -22.30 -7.02
CA LYS A 386 22.63 -23.61 -6.36
C LYS A 386 24.09 -23.87 -5.98
N GLY A 387 24.81 -22.82 -5.59
CA GLY A 387 26.23 -22.90 -5.20
C GLY A 387 27.23 -22.80 -6.36
N THR A 388 26.78 -22.72 -7.61
CA THR A 388 27.65 -22.52 -8.77
C THR A 388 27.70 -21.05 -9.16
N ASN A 389 28.90 -20.50 -9.34
CA ASN A 389 29.08 -19.15 -9.86
C ASN A 389 28.65 -19.11 -11.33
N VAL A 390 27.66 -18.28 -11.65
CA VAL A 390 27.11 -18.17 -13.00
C VAL A 390 28.17 -17.69 -13.99
N LEU A 391 29.07 -16.80 -13.59
CA LEU A 391 30.14 -16.30 -14.46
C LEU A 391 31.15 -17.38 -14.86
N GLU A 392 31.32 -18.42 -14.05
CA GLU A 392 32.18 -19.56 -14.38
C GLU A 392 31.51 -20.52 -15.37
N SER A 393 30.18 -20.47 -15.49
CA SER A 393 29.40 -21.34 -16.39
C SER A 393 29.06 -20.67 -17.72
N LEU A 394 29.37 -19.37 -17.88
CA LEU A 394 29.11 -18.62 -19.10
C LEU A 394 30.40 -18.43 -19.91
N VAL A 395 30.28 -18.52 -21.24
CA VAL A 395 31.36 -18.19 -22.17
C VAL A 395 31.08 -16.83 -22.80
N SER A 396 32.09 -15.97 -22.93
CA SER A 396 31.89 -14.68 -23.61
C SER A 396 31.50 -14.90 -25.07
N ASN A 397 30.69 -14.00 -25.62
CA ASN A 397 30.31 -14.05 -27.04
C ASN A 397 31.56 -14.06 -27.95
N SER A 398 32.62 -13.35 -27.56
CA SER A 398 33.92 -13.38 -28.27
C SER A 398 34.57 -14.78 -28.26
N THR A 399 34.57 -15.47 -27.13
CA THR A 399 35.16 -16.81 -26.97
C THR A 399 34.32 -17.86 -27.70
N PHE A 400 32.98 -17.74 -27.62
CA PHE A 400 32.05 -18.57 -28.36
C PHE A 400 32.26 -18.42 -29.88
N ASN A 401 32.31 -17.18 -30.39
CA ASN A 401 32.52 -16.91 -31.82
C ASN A 401 33.90 -17.37 -32.30
N THR A 402 34.94 -17.22 -31.47
CA THR A 402 36.28 -17.73 -31.80
C THR A 402 36.30 -19.26 -31.93
N ALA A 403 35.55 -19.96 -31.08
CA ALA A 403 35.45 -21.42 -31.13
C ALA A 403 34.64 -21.91 -32.34
N ILE A 404 33.55 -21.23 -32.72
CA ILE A 404 32.70 -21.64 -33.84
C ILE A 404 33.35 -21.37 -35.20
N ASN A 405 34.13 -20.28 -35.32
CA ASN A 405 34.88 -19.97 -36.54
C ASN A 405 35.98 -20.99 -36.87
N LYS A 406 36.40 -21.82 -35.90
CA LYS A 406 37.30 -22.95 -36.16
C LYS A 406 36.59 -24.17 -36.77
N LYS A 407 35.25 -24.24 -36.73
CA LYS A 407 34.47 -25.36 -37.30
C LYS A 407 34.13 -25.18 -38.78
N ALA A 408 34.31 -23.99 -39.34
CA ALA A 408 34.29 -23.75 -40.78
C ALA A 408 35.74 -23.66 -41.29
N ASN A 409 36.37 -24.80 -41.56
CA ASN A 409 37.70 -24.80 -42.17
C ASN A 409 37.61 -24.24 -43.60
N ALA A 410 38.04 -22.99 -43.77
CA ALA A 410 38.24 -22.37 -45.08
C ALA A 410 39.25 -23.12 -45.97
N ALA A 411 39.97 -24.12 -45.42
CA ALA A 411 40.90 -24.99 -46.13
C ALA A 411 40.21 -26.13 -46.92
N ASP A 412 38.95 -26.48 -46.61
CA ASP A 412 38.24 -27.62 -47.24
C ASP A 412 37.30 -27.20 -48.40
N VAL A 413 37.33 -25.93 -48.80
CA VAL A 413 36.52 -25.37 -49.89
C VAL A 413 37.39 -24.56 -50.83
N TYR A 414 37.35 -24.87 -52.14
CA TYR A 414 38.12 -24.16 -53.16
C TYR A 414 37.77 -22.67 -53.19
N THR A 415 38.79 -21.82 -53.20
CA THR A 415 38.59 -20.40 -53.49
C THR A 415 38.15 -20.23 -54.95
N LYS A 416 37.44 -19.14 -55.26
CA LYS A 416 36.98 -18.84 -56.62
C LYS A 416 38.12 -18.89 -57.65
N ASN A 417 39.32 -18.45 -57.26
CA ASN A 417 40.49 -18.40 -58.11
C ASN A 417 41.09 -19.80 -58.39
N GLU A 418 40.92 -20.75 -57.48
CA GLU A 418 41.32 -22.16 -57.66
C GLU A 418 40.31 -22.91 -58.54
N SER A 419 39.02 -22.60 -58.42
CA SER A 419 37.98 -23.12 -59.32
C SER A 419 38.20 -22.66 -60.76
N ASP A 420 38.45 -21.36 -60.97
CA ASP A 420 38.65 -20.75 -62.29
C ASP A 420 39.90 -21.26 -63.03
N LYS A 421 40.87 -21.87 -62.33
CA LYS A 421 42.04 -22.55 -62.94
C LYS A 421 41.76 -23.97 -63.39
N ARG A 422 40.72 -24.61 -62.84
CA ARG A 422 40.44 -26.04 -63.04
C ARG A 422 39.37 -26.30 -64.11
N TYR A 423 38.59 -25.29 -64.48
CA TYR A 423 37.50 -25.39 -65.45
C TYR A 423 37.55 -24.23 -66.47
N VAL A 424 37.34 -24.55 -67.76
CA VAL A 424 37.32 -23.56 -68.86
C VAL A 424 36.04 -22.71 -68.78
N LYS A 425 36.18 -21.40 -69.03
CA LYS A 425 35.06 -20.45 -69.01
C LYS A 425 34.14 -20.69 -70.20
N LEU A 426 32.81 -20.61 -69.98
CA LEU A 426 31.78 -20.87 -71.00
C LEU A 426 31.85 -19.97 -72.25
N THR A 427 32.60 -18.86 -72.19
CA THR A 427 32.73 -17.85 -73.26
C THR A 427 33.91 -18.07 -74.20
N ASP A 428 34.77 -19.07 -73.95
CA ASP A 428 35.93 -19.34 -74.78
C ASP A 428 35.55 -20.24 -75.98
N SER A 429 35.85 -19.80 -77.21
CA SER A 429 35.53 -20.55 -78.44
C SER A 429 36.33 -21.87 -78.54
N ILE A 430 35.85 -22.84 -79.32
CA ILE A 430 36.55 -24.12 -79.63
C ILE A 430 38.01 -23.92 -80.09
N THR A 431 38.35 -22.73 -80.59
CA THR A 431 39.71 -22.31 -80.95
C THR A 431 40.71 -22.43 -79.79
N VAL A 432 40.28 -22.34 -78.53
CA VAL A 432 41.14 -22.55 -77.35
C VAL A 432 41.71 -23.96 -77.32
N PHE A 433 40.95 -25.00 -77.69
CA PHE A 433 41.44 -26.38 -77.74
C PHE A 433 42.44 -26.61 -78.89
N VAL A 434 42.24 -25.95 -80.03
CA VAL A 434 43.17 -26.00 -81.19
C VAL A 434 44.48 -25.27 -80.87
N THR A 435 44.41 -24.15 -80.16
CA THR A 435 45.57 -23.32 -79.81
C THR A 435 46.41 -23.97 -78.70
N GLN A 436 45.77 -24.53 -77.67
CA GLN A 436 46.46 -25.26 -76.59
C GLN A 436 47.09 -26.58 -77.05
N ALA A 437 46.61 -27.16 -78.16
CA ALA A 437 47.19 -28.35 -78.80
C ALA A 437 48.28 -28.04 -79.85
N GLY A 438 48.87 -26.83 -79.83
CA GLY A 438 50.00 -26.45 -80.69
C GLY A 438 49.66 -25.54 -81.89
N GLY A 439 48.38 -25.22 -82.11
CA GLY A 439 47.94 -24.31 -83.18
C GLY A 439 48.09 -24.87 -84.61
N GLY A 440 47.47 -24.22 -85.59
CA GLY A 440 47.56 -24.62 -87.01
C GLY A 440 46.99 -26.01 -87.31
N GLU A 441 47.47 -26.65 -88.37
CA GLU A 441 47.04 -28.01 -88.77
C GLU A 441 47.41 -29.12 -87.75
N PRO A 442 48.55 -29.05 -87.04
CA PRO A 442 48.87 -30.00 -85.97
C PRO A 442 47.88 -29.97 -84.81
N GLY A 443 47.49 -28.78 -84.33
CA GLY A 443 46.46 -28.64 -83.29
C GLY A 443 45.07 -29.09 -83.75
N LYS A 444 44.73 -28.84 -85.03
CA LYS A 444 43.49 -29.35 -85.63
C LYS A 444 43.50 -30.88 -85.73
N ALA A 445 44.62 -31.51 -86.05
CA ALA A 445 44.76 -32.97 -86.12
C ALA A 445 44.57 -33.65 -84.76
N ALA A 446 45.15 -33.09 -83.70
CA ALA A 446 44.98 -33.61 -82.34
C ALA A 446 43.53 -33.51 -81.85
N VAL A 447 42.86 -32.38 -82.12
CA VAL A 447 41.45 -32.19 -81.76
C VAL A 447 40.54 -33.13 -82.56
N ARG A 448 40.81 -33.35 -83.86
CA ARG A 448 40.08 -34.34 -84.71
C ARG A 448 40.21 -35.77 -84.19
N ALA A 449 41.40 -36.17 -83.78
CA ALA A 449 41.66 -37.51 -83.22
C ALA A 449 40.93 -37.73 -81.87
N ALA A 450 40.84 -36.69 -81.03
CA ALA A 450 40.17 -36.79 -79.72
C ALA A 450 38.63 -36.85 -79.82
N ILE A 451 38.04 -36.38 -80.93
CA ILE A 451 36.58 -36.38 -81.15
C ILE A 451 36.12 -37.39 -82.21
N GLY A 452 37.03 -38.21 -82.75
CA GLY A 452 36.70 -39.27 -83.72
C GLY A 452 36.30 -38.77 -85.11
N ALA A 453 36.86 -37.65 -85.58
CA ALA A 453 36.54 -37.05 -86.88
C ALA A 453 37.72 -37.14 -87.88
N SER A 454 37.44 -37.44 -89.16
CA SER A 454 38.44 -37.53 -90.24
C SER A 454 38.55 -36.24 -91.06
N SER A 455 39.71 -35.99 -91.68
CA SER A 455 39.93 -34.82 -92.53
C SER A 455 39.49 -35.07 -93.99
N ILE A 456 39.32 -34.00 -94.77
CA ILE A 456 39.04 -34.08 -96.22
C ILE A 456 40.19 -34.73 -97.01
N ALA A 457 41.39 -34.81 -96.44
CA ALA A 457 42.53 -35.53 -97.02
C ALA A 457 42.45 -37.05 -96.76
N ASP A 458 41.82 -37.49 -95.66
CA ASP A 458 41.59 -38.91 -95.34
C ASP A 458 40.44 -39.51 -96.18
N PHE A 459 39.58 -38.66 -96.74
CA PHE A 459 38.49 -39.07 -97.64
C PHE A 459 38.94 -39.26 -99.10
N ASN A 460 40.11 -38.74 -99.49
CA ASN A 460 40.62 -38.76 -100.88
C ASN A 460 41.66 -39.87 -101.16
N GLY A 461 41.80 -40.87 -100.28
CA GLY A 461 42.75 -42.00 -100.40
C GLY A 461 42.17 -43.34 -100.89
N ALA A 462 40.90 -43.41 -101.29
CA ALA A 462 40.24 -44.63 -101.74
C ALA A 462 39.82 -44.55 -103.22
N LEU A 463 40.66 -45.14 -104.08
CA LEU A 463 40.45 -45.66 -105.45
C LEU A 463 39.55 -44.88 -106.45
N HIS A 464 40.24 -44.34 -107.45
CA HIS A 464 39.73 -43.80 -108.70
C HIS A 464 38.96 -44.86 -109.54
N LEU A 465 37.63 -44.73 -109.62
CA LEU A 465 36.76 -45.54 -110.47
C LEU A 465 36.65 -45.00 -111.91
N ASP A 466 37.26 -43.85 -112.21
CA ASP A 466 37.02 -43.11 -113.45
C ASP A 466 37.83 -43.63 -114.65
N GLN A 467 38.90 -44.42 -114.40
CA GLN A 467 39.69 -45.05 -115.47
C GLN A 467 39.12 -46.41 -115.90
N GLY A 468 38.48 -47.17 -115.00
CA GLY A 468 37.83 -48.46 -115.34
C GLY A 468 36.52 -48.30 -116.13
N PHE A 469 35.84 -47.16 -115.98
CA PHE A 469 34.63 -46.84 -116.74
C PHE A 469 34.90 -46.45 -118.20
N GLN A 470 36.08 -45.90 -118.52
CA GLN A 470 36.50 -45.57 -119.89
C GLN A 470 36.83 -46.85 -120.69
N ASP A 471 37.39 -47.87 -120.04
CA ASP A 471 37.82 -49.12 -120.68
C ASP A 471 36.63 -50.06 -121.00
N ILE A 472 35.55 -50.03 -120.20
CA ILE A 472 34.33 -50.83 -120.44
C ILE A 472 33.51 -50.28 -121.62
N VAL A 473 33.55 -48.98 -121.88
CA VAL A 473 32.79 -48.34 -122.97
C VAL A 473 33.52 -48.41 -124.32
N SER A 474 34.85 -48.58 -124.32
CA SER A 474 35.71 -48.57 -125.51
C SER A 474 36.03 -49.97 -126.07
N TYR A 475 35.83 -51.05 -125.31
CA TYR A 475 36.15 -52.42 -125.75
C TYR A 475 35.25 -52.90 -126.92
N GLY A 476 35.88 -53.23 -128.06
CA GLY A 476 35.21 -53.76 -129.26
C GLY A 476 34.60 -52.73 -130.23
N LEU A 477 34.87 -51.44 -130.06
CA LEU A 477 34.52 -50.40 -131.04
C LEU A 477 35.67 -50.17 -132.05
N PRO A 478 35.38 -49.87 -133.33
CA PRO A 478 36.41 -49.50 -134.31
C PRO A 478 37.17 -48.24 -133.90
N ALA A 479 38.34 -48.01 -134.48
CA ALA A 479 39.20 -46.87 -134.19
C ALA A 479 38.44 -45.54 -134.31
N SER A 480 38.77 -44.56 -133.46
CA SER A 480 38.08 -43.25 -133.38
C SER A 480 38.10 -42.44 -134.69
N SER A 481 38.94 -42.83 -135.65
CA SER A 481 39.07 -42.24 -136.98
C SER A 481 38.05 -42.76 -138.01
N GLU A 482 37.23 -43.78 -137.69
CA GLU A 482 36.22 -44.31 -138.62
C GLU A 482 34.87 -43.56 -138.57
N SER A 483 34.25 -43.35 -139.73
CA SER A 483 32.94 -42.70 -139.85
C SER A 483 31.85 -43.52 -139.13
N GLY A 484 31.19 -42.92 -138.15
CA GLY A 484 30.14 -43.55 -137.34
C GLY A 484 30.55 -43.94 -135.90
N TYR A 485 31.80 -43.72 -135.51
CA TYR A 485 32.28 -43.94 -134.13
C TYR A 485 31.44 -43.20 -133.07
N ALA A 486 31.19 -41.90 -133.28
CA ALA A 486 30.43 -41.08 -132.33
C ALA A 486 29.01 -41.60 -132.10
N THR A 487 28.31 -42.02 -133.17
CA THR A 487 26.95 -42.55 -133.09
C THR A 487 26.90 -43.92 -132.39
N LYS A 488 27.88 -44.80 -132.64
CA LYS A 488 27.99 -46.10 -131.96
C LYS A 488 28.37 -45.95 -130.47
N LEU A 489 29.20 -44.97 -130.13
CA LEU A 489 29.59 -44.63 -128.76
C LEU A 489 28.40 -44.05 -127.95
N GLU A 490 27.64 -43.12 -128.52
CA GLU A 490 26.39 -42.60 -127.93
C GLU A 490 25.34 -43.71 -127.73
N SER A 491 25.16 -44.59 -128.71
CA SER A 491 24.20 -45.70 -128.62
C SER A 491 24.55 -46.68 -127.49
N ARG A 492 25.83 -47.00 -127.27
CA ARG A 492 26.26 -47.84 -126.13
C ARG A 492 26.14 -47.13 -124.78
N LYS A 493 26.44 -45.82 -124.70
CA LYS A 493 26.23 -45.03 -123.48
C LYS A 493 24.75 -44.98 -123.08
N ARG A 494 23.85 -44.82 -124.06
CA ARG A 494 22.40 -44.81 -123.83
C ARG A 494 21.84 -46.20 -123.46
N ALA A 495 22.36 -47.27 -124.07
CA ALA A 495 22.03 -48.65 -123.69
C ALA A 495 22.51 -49.00 -122.26
N LEU A 496 23.66 -48.49 -121.82
CA LEU A 496 24.17 -48.68 -120.46
C LEU A 496 23.36 -47.91 -119.41
N CYS A 497 22.94 -46.66 -119.70
CA CYS A 497 22.03 -45.90 -118.85
C CYS A 497 20.65 -46.57 -118.69
N ASN A 498 20.10 -47.18 -119.77
CA ASN A 498 18.87 -47.98 -119.69
C ASN A 498 19.04 -49.28 -118.88
N THR A 499 20.23 -49.87 -118.86
CA THR A 499 20.53 -51.10 -118.10
C THR A 499 20.74 -50.80 -116.60
N LEU A 500 21.18 -49.59 -116.25
CA LEU A 500 21.43 -49.14 -114.88
C LEU A 500 20.25 -48.35 -114.26
N GLY A 501 19.18 -48.11 -115.02
CA GLY A 501 18.00 -47.37 -114.55
C GLY A 501 18.25 -45.87 -114.30
N ALA A 502 19.27 -45.27 -114.94
CA ALA A 502 19.67 -43.88 -114.76
C ALA A 502 19.30 -43.00 -115.98
N ALA A 503 18.88 -41.76 -115.72
CA ALA A 503 18.60 -40.76 -116.76
C ALA A 503 19.89 -40.14 -117.34
N PHE A 504 19.86 -39.73 -118.60
CA PHE A 504 21.03 -39.17 -119.28
C PHE A 504 21.21 -37.69 -118.90
N TYR A 505 22.45 -37.22 -118.76
CA TYR A 505 22.81 -35.93 -118.13
C TYR A 505 22.26 -34.66 -118.81
N THR A 506 21.64 -34.77 -119.99
CA THR A 506 20.92 -33.66 -120.62
C THR A 506 19.54 -33.39 -120.01
N ASP A 507 19.10 -34.22 -119.04
CA ASP A 507 17.70 -34.26 -118.59
C ASP A 507 17.46 -33.68 -117.16
N ILE A 508 18.42 -33.00 -116.49
CA ILE A 508 18.26 -32.50 -115.09
C ILE A 508 18.84 -31.07 -114.88
N ASP A 509 18.00 -30.09 -114.47
CA ASP A 509 18.39 -28.71 -114.07
C ASP A 509 17.63 -28.18 -112.81
N GLN A 510 18.24 -27.19 -112.12
CA GLN A 510 17.76 -26.23 -111.09
C GLN A 510 17.19 -26.69 -109.72
N ARG A 511 17.99 -26.81 -108.62
CA ARG A 511 17.45 -26.56 -107.25
C ARG A 511 18.30 -26.38 -105.97
N TYR A 512 19.64 -26.22 -105.92
CA TYR A 512 20.29 -26.06 -104.59
C TYR A 512 21.39 -24.98 -104.47
N ILE A 513 21.05 -23.92 -103.72
CA ILE A 513 21.81 -22.73 -103.29
C ILE A 513 22.58 -22.99 -101.97
N LYS A 514 23.71 -22.29 -101.71
CA LYS A 514 24.25 -22.02 -100.35
C LYS A 514 24.62 -20.54 -100.13
N ARG A 515 24.28 -20.02 -98.94
CA ARG A 515 24.41 -18.64 -98.42
C ARG A 515 25.10 -18.71 -97.04
N SER A 516 26.09 -17.87 -96.77
CA SER A 516 26.77 -17.72 -95.48
C SER A 516 26.95 -16.24 -95.18
N ASP A 517 26.26 -15.69 -94.17
CA ASP A 517 26.55 -14.37 -93.53
C ASP A 517 25.86 -14.27 -92.14
N SER A 518 26.37 -13.41 -91.26
CA SER A 518 26.48 -13.56 -89.79
C SER A 518 25.49 -12.75 -88.90
N ILE A 519 25.53 -13.01 -87.58
CA ILE A 519 24.58 -12.65 -86.49
C ILE A 519 24.35 -11.15 -86.16
N SER A 520 25.11 -10.24 -86.77
CA SER A 520 24.99 -8.78 -86.54
C SER A 520 23.72 -8.15 -87.16
N ILE A 521 23.03 -8.90 -88.03
CA ILE A 521 21.73 -8.54 -88.62
C ILE A 521 20.58 -8.60 -87.61
N PHE A 522 20.67 -9.40 -86.55
CA PHE A 522 19.53 -9.61 -85.63
C PHE A 522 19.33 -8.46 -84.61
N VAL A 523 20.40 -7.82 -84.13
CA VAL A 523 20.30 -6.69 -83.20
C VAL A 523 19.93 -5.39 -83.93
N SER A 524 20.39 -5.24 -85.17
CA SER A 524 20.06 -4.10 -86.03
C SER A 524 18.62 -4.20 -86.60
N GLY A 525 18.13 -5.41 -86.86
CA GLY A 525 16.75 -5.67 -87.29
C GLY A 525 15.67 -5.46 -86.21
N ALA A 526 16.04 -5.39 -84.92
CA ALA A 526 15.13 -5.21 -83.78
C ALA A 526 15.11 -3.77 -83.21
N GLY A 527 15.60 -2.78 -83.98
CA GLY A 527 15.46 -1.34 -83.68
C GLY A 527 16.70 -0.64 -83.10
N GLY A 528 17.76 -1.36 -82.73
CA GLY A 528 18.99 -0.78 -82.20
C GLY A 528 18.87 -0.10 -80.82
N GLY A 529 20.00 0.14 -80.15
CA GLY A 529 20.04 0.77 -78.82
C GLY A 529 19.46 -0.08 -77.67
N THR A 530 19.17 0.57 -76.54
CA THR A 530 18.68 -0.05 -75.29
C THR A 530 17.38 -0.83 -75.47
N VAL A 531 16.56 -0.47 -76.46
CA VAL A 531 15.28 -1.11 -76.77
C VAL A 531 15.49 -2.44 -77.52
N GLY A 532 16.41 -2.49 -78.49
CA GLY A 532 16.81 -3.73 -79.16
C GLY A 532 17.49 -4.72 -78.21
N GLN A 533 18.27 -4.21 -77.25
CA GLN A 533 18.88 -5.04 -76.20
C GLN A 533 17.83 -5.63 -75.24
N ALA A 534 16.82 -4.86 -74.81
CA ALA A 534 15.74 -5.35 -73.95
C ALA A 534 14.88 -6.43 -74.63
N SER A 535 14.62 -6.31 -75.94
CA SER A 535 13.87 -7.33 -76.71
C SER A 535 14.66 -8.64 -76.86
N VAL A 536 15.98 -8.55 -77.07
CA VAL A 536 16.85 -9.73 -77.12
C VAL A 536 16.97 -10.37 -75.73
N CYS A 537 17.10 -9.58 -74.66
CA CYS A 537 17.12 -10.06 -73.27
C CYS A 537 15.82 -10.75 -72.84
N ASN A 538 14.65 -10.29 -73.27
CA ASN A 538 13.36 -10.98 -73.05
C ASN A 538 13.24 -12.28 -73.85
N THR A 539 13.87 -12.36 -75.03
CA THR A 539 13.86 -13.57 -75.86
C THR A 539 14.81 -14.65 -75.31
N ILE A 540 15.84 -14.26 -74.56
CA ILE A 540 16.81 -15.18 -73.93
C ILE A 540 16.66 -15.32 -72.41
N GLY A 541 15.68 -14.64 -71.79
CA GLY A 541 15.34 -14.80 -70.37
C GLY A 541 16.28 -14.16 -69.35
N ALA A 542 16.92 -13.02 -69.66
CA ALA A 542 17.84 -12.32 -68.74
C ALA A 542 17.28 -10.97 -68.25
N CYS A 543 17.52 -10.59 -66.98
CA CYS A 543 17.03 -9.34 -66.36
C CYS A 543 18.11 -8.25 -66.24
N THR A 544 17.71 -6.97 -66.22
CA THR A 544 18.62 -5.81 -66.14
C THR A 544 18.96 -5.41 -64.70
N VAL A 545 20.15 -4.84 -64.49
CA VAL A 545 20.76 -4.51 -63.18
C VAL A 545 19.89 -3.61 -62.28
N SER A 546 19.02 -2.76 -62.84
CA SER A 546 18.12 -1.88 -62.09
C SER A 546 16.99 -2.61 -61.35
N ALA A 547 16.62 -3.83 -61.73
CA ALA A 547 15.55 -4.60 -61.08
C ALA A 547 16.01 -5.39 -59.84
N PHE A 548 17.33 -5.49 -59.58
CA PHE A 548 17.89 -6.28 -58.48
C PHE A 548 17.98 -5.49 -57.15
N ALA A 549 17.97 -4.15 -57.20
CA ALA A 549 18.19 -3.31 -56.02
C ALA A 549 16.94 -3.12 -55.13
N ASP A 550 15.73 -3.27 -55.66
CA ASP A 550 14.47 -3.07 -54.88
C ASP A 550 14.05 -4.29 -54.04
N ALA A 551 14.71 -5.45 -54.20
CA ALA A 551 14.35 -6.69 -53.52
C ALA A 551 14.90 -6.83 -52.08
N VAL A 552 15.94 -6.07 -51.72
CA VAL A 552 16.70 -6.27 -50.47
C VAL A 552 16.06 -5.59 -49.24
N LEU A 553 15.19 -4.60 -49.42
CA LEU A 553 14.61 -3.83 -48.30
C LEU A 553 13.34 -4.42 -47.67
N LYS A 554 12.76 -5.49 -48.23
CA LYS A 554 11.52 -6.11 -47.72
C LYS A 554 11.72 -7.31 -46.77
N SER A 555 12.93 -7.87 -46.66
CA SER A 555 13.18 -9.09 -45.88
C SER A 555 13.38 -8.85 -44.38
N GLN A 556 13.75 -7.63 -43.96
CA GLN A 556 14.03 -7.34 -42.54
C GLN A 556 12.74 -7.13 -41.71
N GLY A 557 11.71 -6.49 -42.27
CA GLY A 557 10.43 -6.27 -41.58
C GLY A 557 9.55 -7.51 -41.39
N PHE A 558 9.84 -8.61 -42.11
CA PHE A 558 9.09 -9.87 -42.00
C PHE A 558 9.60 -10.74 -40.82
N GLN A 559 10.85 -10.57 -40.40
CA GLN A 559 11.45 -11.31 -39.27
C GLN A 559 10.94 -10.80 -37.90
N ASP A 560 10.66 -9.50 -37.80
CA ASP A 560 10.26 -8.85 -36.55
C ASP A 560 8.79 -9.14 -36.16
N ILE A 561 7.92 -9.40 -37.15
CA ILE A 561 6.49 -9.73 -36.91
C ILE A 561 6.32 -11.19 -36.44
N VAL A 562 7.22 -12.10 -36.81
CA VAL A 562 7.12 -13.53 -36.47
C VAL A 562 7.60 -13.81 -35.03
N SER A 563 8.45 -12.96 -34.45
CA SER A 563 9.20 -13.23 -33.21
C SER A 563 8.66 -12.54 -31.95
N TYR A 564 7.80 -11.52 -32.06
CA TYR A 564 7.30 -10.78 -30.89
C TYR A 564 6.27 -11.58 -30.07
N GLY A 565 6.64 -12.01 -28.85
CA GLY A 565 5.72 -12.63 -27.87
C GLY A 565 5.49 -14.14 -28.00
N LEU A 566 6.40 -14.89 -28.65
CA LEU A 566 6.46 -16.35 -28.53
C LEU A 566 7.24 -16.75 -27.25
N PRO A 567 6.90 -17.88 -26.58
CA PRO A 567 7.73 -18.42 -25.51
C PRO A 567 9.11 -18.86 -26.05
N ASN A 568 10.06 -19.15 -25.16
CA ASN A 568 11.37 -19.67 -25.56
C ASN A 568 11.24 -21.00 -26.33
N VAL A 569 12.17 -21.26 -27.25
CA VAL A 569 12.19 -22.41 -28.19
C VAL A 569 12.14 -23.79 -27.48
N GLY A 570 12.43 -23.84 -26.17
CA GLY A 570 12.37 -25.04 -25.33
C GLY A 570 11.06 -25.26 -24.57
N ASP A 571 10.07 -24.38 -24.68
CA ASP A 571 8.74 -24.58 -24.09
C ASP A 571 7.98 -25.66 -24.89
N PRO A 572 7.39 -26.69 -24.27
CA PRO A 572 6.60 -27.70 -24.97
C PRO A 572 5.45 -27.11 -25.80
N SER A 573 4.95 -25.92 -25.44
CA SER A 573 3.92 -25.17 -26.15
C SER A 573 4.47 -24.29 -27.28
N TYR A 574 5.79 -24.18 -27.46
CA TYR A 574 6.43 -23.36 -28.49
C TYR A 574 6.00 -23.79 -29.89
N SER A 575 6.10 -25.08 -30.20
CA SER A 575 5.72 -25.62 -31.51
C SER A 575 4.24 -25.37 -31.82
N THR A 576 3.35 -25.63 -30.86
CA THR A 576 1.90 -25.43 -30.99
C THR A 576 1.52 -23.96 -31.15
N LYS A 577 2.15 -23.05 -30.39
CA LYS A 577 1.88 -21.60 -30.48
C LYS A 577 2.48 -20.99 -31.76
N LEU A 578 3.63 -21.48 -32.19
CA LEU A 578 4.25 -21.12 -33.46
C LEU A 578 3.36 -21.53 -34.64
N ASP A 579 2.82 -22.75 -34.62
CA ASP A 579 1.91 -23.24 -35.66
C ASP A 579 0.57 -22.50 -35.67
N ALA A 580 -0.02 -22.24 -34.50
CA ALA A 580 -1.24 -21.43 -34.39
C ALA A 580 -1.03 -20.01 -34.97
N ARG A 581 0.11 -19.38 -34.71
CA ARG A 581 0.42 -18.04 -35.25
C ARG A 581 0.71 -18.06 -36.74
N LYS A 582 1.43 -19.05 -37.26
CA LYS A 582 1.62 -19.23 -38.70
C LYS A 582 0.28 -19.41 -39.41
N ARG A 583 -0.65 -20.15 -38.80
CA ARG A 583 -2.02 -20.34 -39.31
C ARG A 583 -2.82 -19.03 -39.27
N THR A 584 -2.76 -18.25 -38.19
CA THR A 584 -3.37 -16.90 -38.12
C THR A 584 -2.80 -15.94 -39.17
N LEU A 585 -1.48 -15.99 -39.41
CA LEU A 585 -0.82 -15.17 -40.44
C LEU A 585 -1.30 -15.56 -41.84
N CYS A 586 -1.39 -16.86 -42.15
CA CYS A 586 -1.96 -17.35 -43.41
C CYS A 586 -3.41 -16.86 -43.62
N THR A 587 -4.26 -16.92 -42.60
CA THR A 587 -5.63 -16.38 -42.65
C THR A 587 -5.64 -14.86 -42.87
N ALA A 588 -4.76 -14.11 -42.20
CA ALA A 588 -4.69 -12.65 -42.29
C ALA A 588 -4.22 -12.15 -43.68
N ILE A 589 -3.46 -12.96 -44.42
CA ILE A 589 -2.98 -12.62 -45.77
C ILE A 589 -3.76 -13.33 -46.89
N GLY A 590 -4.84 -14.04 -46.57
CA GLY A 590 -5.66 -14.76 -47.55
C GLY A 590 -4.97 -15.98 -48.19
N ALA A 591 -3.95 -16.54 -47.53
CA ALA A 591 -3.21 -17.71 -47.99
C ALA A 591 -3.65 -19.00 -47.25
N ALA A 592 -3.66 -20.14 -47.95
CA ALA A 592 -3.91 -21.44 -47.35
C ALA A 592 -2.65 -21.98 -46.63
N TYR A 593 -2.82 -22.63 -45.48
CA TYR A 593 -1.71 -23.20 -44.71
C TYR A 593 -1.22 -24.50 -45.33
N ALA A 594 0.11 -24.71 -45.39
CA ALA A 594 0.73 -25.73 -46.23
C ALA A 594 0.31 -27.19 -45.93
N SER A 595 -0.09 -27.51 -44.70
CA SER A 595 -0.61 -28.85 -44.35
C SER A 595 -2.01 -29.15 -44.91
N ASP A 596 -2.69 -28.12 -45.41
CA ASP A 596 -4.10 -28.19 -45.85
C ASP A 596 -4.22 -28.27 -47.39
N LEU A 597 -3.10 -28.36 -48.11
CA LEU A 597 -3.04 -28.47 -49.58
C LEU A 597 -2.66 -29.91 -49.99
N GLY A 598 -3.56 -30.60 -50.70
CA GLY A 598 -3.33 -31.95 -51.23
C GLY A 598 -2.31 -32.01 -52.38
N VAL A 599 -1.66 -33.16 -52.54
CA VAL A 599 -0.63 -33.44 -53.57
C VAL A 599 -1.18 -33.22 -54.99
N PRO A 600 -0.43 -32.58 -55.92
CA PRO A 600 -0.90 -32.34 -57.28
C PRO A 600 -1.21 -33.64 -58.04
N PRO A 601 -2.29 -33.69 -58.86
CA PRO A 601 -2.64 -34.87 -59.63
C PRO A 601 -1.58 -35.21 -60.68
N LYS A 602 -1.34 -36.51 -60.91
CA LYS A 602 -0.38 -37.04 -61.88
C LYS A 602 -0.64 -36.47 -63.28
N ASP A 603 0.36 -35.85 -63.91
CA ASP A 603 0.28 -35.41 -65.31
C ASP A 603 1.51 -35.89 -66.06
N THR A 604 1.32 -36.72 -67.08
CA THR A 604 2.43 -37.30 -67.83
C THR A 604 2.91 -36.42 -68.99
N GLY A 605 2.18 -35.35 -69.32
CA GLY A 605 2.32 -34.69 -70.62
C GLY A 605 1.90 -35.60 -71.79
N TRP A 606 1.92 -35.06 -73.01
CA TRP A 606 1.65 -35.83 -74.22
C TRP A 606 2.86 -36.67 -74.61
N ILE A 607 2.68 -37.98 -74.65
CA ILE A 607 3.69 -38.97 -75.03
C ILE A 607 3.33 -39.49 -76.42
N ALA A 608 4.27 -39.41 -77.36
CA ALA A 608 4.09 -39.96 -78.70
C ALA A 608 4.32 -41.47 -78.70
N MET A 609 3.38 -42.22 -79.28
CA MET A 609 3.46 -43.66 -79.55
C MET A 609 3.55 -43.86 -81.06
N THR A 610 4.63 -44.50 -81.51
CA THR A 610 4.78 -44.89 -82.91
C THR A 610 4.07 -46.20 -83.14
N VAL A 611 3.11 -46.21 -84.07
CA VAL A 611 2.38 -47.41 -84.49
C VAL A 611 2.93 -47.86 -85.83
N GLN A 612 3.51 -49.06 -85.87
CA GLN A 612 4.19 -49.56 -87.06
C GLN A 612 3.73 -50.98 -87.38
N ASN A 613 3.07 -51.16 -88.51
CA ASN A 613 2.65 -52.48 -88.98
C ASN A 613 2.37 -52.44 -90.51
N CYS A 614 2.60 -53.57 -91.18
CA CYS A 614 2.60 -53.73 -92.64
C CYS A 614 3.49 -52.71 -93.38
N GLY A 615 4.62 -52.30 -92.78
CA GLY A 615 5.56 -51.34 -93.37
C GLY A 615 5.12 -49.87 -93.31
N ILE A 616 3.99 -49.56 -92.67
CA ILE A 616 3.46 -48.19 -92.52
C ILE A 616 3.64 -47.74 -91.07
N THR A 617 4.10 -46.50 -90.89
CA THR A 617 4.34 -45.88 -89.59
C THR A 617 3.39 -44.71 -89.38
N THR A 618 2.56 -44.77 -88.33
CA THR A 618 1.70 -43.67 -87.87
C THR A 618 2.04 -43.26 -86.44
N LYS A 619 1.51 -42.12 -85.96
CA LYS A 619 1.75 -41.61 -84.61
C LYS A 619 0.45 -41.33 -83.89
N LEU A 620 0.33 -41.91 -82.70
CA LEU A 620 -0.67 -41.58 -81.70
C LEU A 620 0.00 -40.83 -80.54
N TYR A 621 -0.78 -40.05 -79.80
CA TYR A 621 -0.33 -39.31 -78.63
C TYR A 621 -1.21 -39.66 -77.44
N VAL A 622 -0.60 -40.02 -76.31
CA VAL A 622 -1.29 -40.37 -75.07
C VAL A 622 -0.88 -39.45 -73.92
N ARG A 623 -1.82 -39.03 -73.08
CA ARG A 623 -1.56 -38.27 -71.85
C ARG A 623 -2.51 -38.72 -70.75
N GLN A 624 -2.00 -38.84 -69.54
CA GLN A 624 -2.78 -39.01 -68.32
C GLN A 624 -2.77 -37.70 -67.52
N VAL A 625 -3.94 -37.22 -67.11
CA VAL A 625 -4.11 -36.12 -66.14
C VAL A 625 -5.01 -36.61 -65.02
N GLY A 626 -4.47 -36.73 -63.81
CA GLY A 626 -5.10 -37.40 -62.69
C GLY A 626 -5.46 -38.84 -63.04
N HIS A 627 -6.75 -39.15 -62.99
CA HIS A 627 -7.30 -40.46 -63.32
C HIS A 627 -7.81 -40.58 -64.76
N VAL A 628 -7.63 -39.58 -65.62
CA VAL A 628 -8.14 -39.60 -67.00
C VAL A 628 -7.01 -39.77 -68.00
N VAL A 629 -7.12 -40.74 -68.90
CA VAL A 629 -6.19 -40.97 -70.01
C VAL A 629 -6.87 -40.66 -71.33
N SER A 630 -6.21 -39.89 -72.20
CA SER A 630 -6.67 -39.61 -73.55
C SER A 630 -5.61 -40.02 -74.56
N ILE A 631 -6.02 -40.74 -75.60
CA ILE A 631 -5.20 -41.18 -76.73
C ILE A 631 -5.80 -40.57 -78.00
N GLN A 632 -4.99 -39.86 -78.78
CA GLN A 632 -5.45 -39.24 -80.01
C GLN A 632 -4.39 -39.20 -81.11
N GLY A 633 -4.82 -39.17 -82.37
CA GLY A 633 -3.94 -38.99 -83.51
C GLY A 633 -4.50 -39.64 -84.77
N GLN A 634 -3.61 -39.96 -85.71
CA GLN A 634 -3.97 -40.71 -86.90
C GLN A 634 -3.42 -42.14 -86.76
N LEU A 635 -4.27 -43.11 -87.06
CA LEU A 635 -3.93 -44.54 -87.04
C LEU A 635 -4.14 -45.12 -88.44
N HIS A 636 -3.27 -46.04 -88.86
CA HIS A 636 -3.52 -46.89 -90.01
C HIS A 636 -4.08 -48.23 -89.52
N THR A 637 -5.30 -48.62 -89.91
CA THR A 637 -5.97 -49.81 -89.36
C THR A 637 -5.28 -51.11 -89.80
N HIS A 638 -5.18 -52.08 -88.89
CA HIS A 638 -4.50 -53.36 -89.11
C HIS A 638 -5.49 -54.52 -89.13
N HIS A 639 -5.22 -55.59 -89.88
CA HIS A 639 -6.16 -56.71 -89.97
C HIS A 639 -6.26 -57.53 -88.67
N SER A 640 -5.15 -57.72 -87.96
CA SER A 640 -5.07 -58.44 -86.68
C SER A 640 -3.83 -58.03 -85.88
N GLY A 641 -3.78 -58.36 -84.59
CA GLY A 641 -2.60 -58.18 -83.73
C GLY A 641 -2.63 -56.93 -82.85
N ILE A 642 -1.52 -56.65 -82.15
CA ILE A 642 -1.35 -55.46 -81.30
C ILE A 642 -1.08 -54.25 -82.18
N ILE A 643 -1.82 -53.18 -81.94
CA ILE A 643 -1.73 -51.90 -82.64
C ILE A 643 -0.72 -51.00 -81.92
N PHE A 644 -0.87 -50.85 -80.61
CA PHE A 644 0.06 -50.11 -79.76
C PHE A 644 0.03 -50.62 -78.33
N THR A 645 1.10 -50.33 -77.59
CA THR A 645 1.22 -50.59 -76.16
C THR A 645 1.37 -49.27 -75.40
N LEU A 646 0.57 -49.08 -74.35
CA LEU A 646 0.62 -47.90 -73.50
C LEU A 646 1.95 -47.81 -72.74
N PRO A 647 2.63 -46.64 -72.73
CA PRO A 647 3.86 -46.43 -71.96
C PRO A 647 3.66 -46.71 -70.47
N ASN A 648 4.70 -47.22 -69.78
CA ASN A 648 4.65 -47.54 -68.35
C ASN A 648 4.24 -46.37 -67.45
N THR A 649 4.43 -45.14 -67.91
CA THR A 649 4.06 -43.91 -67.21
C THR A 649 2.55 -43.63 -67.23
N ILE A 650 1.79 -44.22 -68.16
CA ILE A 650 0.33 -44.14 -68.25
C ILE A 650 -0.27 -45.34 -67.53
N ASP A 651 -1.28 -45.16 -66.69
CA ASP A 651 -1.93 -46.30 -66.03
C ASP A 651 -2.90 -47.00 -67.01
N PRO A 652 -2.96 -48.35 -67.02
CA PRO A 652 -3.88 -49.10 -67.89
C PRO A 652 -5.34 -48.89 -67.44
N PRO A 653 -6.32 -49.02 -68.35
CA PRO A 653 -7.72 -48.91 -67.98
C PRO A 653 -8.09 -50.00 -66.97
N LYS A 654 -8.91 -49.68 -65.97
CA LYS A 654 -9.33 -50.67 -64.97
C LYS A 654 -10.24 -51.77 -65.56
N TYR A 655 -11.02 -51.42 -66.57
CA TYR A 655 -11.94 -52.31 -67.30
C TYR A 655 -11.71 -52.20 -68.80
N GLU A 656 -12.21 -53.17 -69.58
CA GLU A 656 -12.01 -53.18 -71.04
C GLU A 656 -12.59 -51.93 -71.71
N ILE A 657 -11.85 -51.35 -72.65
CA ILE A 657 -12.27 -50.23 -73.49
C ILE A 657 -12.03 -50.56 -74.96
N GLY A 658 -13.01 -50.29 -75.81
CA GLY A 658 -12.96 -50.57 -77.25
C GLY A 658 -13.14 -49.32 -78.11
N TYR A 659 -12.57 -49.33 -79.31
CA TYR A 659 -12.82 -48.34 -80.37
C TYR A 659 -13.23 -49.06 -81.65
N SER A 660 -14.34 -48.64 -82.24
CA SER A 660 -14.86 -49.18 -83.49
C SER A 660 -14.85 -48.12 -84.60
N HIS A 661 -14.47 -48.55 -85.80
CA HIS A 661 -14.57 -47.77 -87.03
C HIS A 661 -15.41 -48.54 -88.05
N ASN A 662 -16.34 -47.86 -88.72
CA ASN A 662 -17.16 -48.45 -89.76
C ASN A 662 -17.35 -47.44 -90.91
N LYS A 663 -16.72 -47.71 -92.06
CA LYS A 663 -16.86 -46.88 -93.27
C LYS A 663 -17.01 -47.75 -94.52
N ALA A 664 -15.94 -48.42 -94.97
CA ALA A 664 -15.96 -49.38 -96.08
C ALA A 664 -15.89 -50.86 -95.61
N GLY A 665 -15.79 -51.05 -94.30
CA GLY A 665 -15.78 -52.31 -93.58
C GLY A 665 -15.81 -52.03 -92.07
N ARG A 666 -15.96 -53.07 -91.24
CA ARG A 666 -15.97 -52.94 -89.78
C ARG A 666 -14.60 -53.25 -89.22
N TRP A 667 -14.09 -52.39 -88.35
CA TRP A 667 -12.84 -52.59 -87.64
C TRP A 667 -13.00 -52.23 -86.16
N HIS A 668 -12.46 -53.06 -85.27
CA HIS A 668 -12.57 -52.90 -83.82
C HIS A 668 -11.25 -53.25 -83.14
N CYS A 669 -10.87 -52.43 -82.17
CA CYS A 669 -9.76 -52.71 -81.28
C CYS A 669 -10.13 -52.50 -79.81
N VAL A 670 -9.52 -53.28 -78.92
CA VAL A 670 -9.75 -53.23 -77.47
C VAL A 670 -8.45 -53.15 -76.68
N ILE A 671 -8.51 -52.50 -75.53
CA ILE A 671 -7.54 -52.64 -74.43
C ILE A 671 -8.29 -53.32 -73.29
N GLU A 672 -7.88 -54.54 -72.93
CA GLU A 672 -8.46 -55.27 -71.79
C GLU A 672 -8.15 -54.57 -70.46
N GLY A 673 -9.02 -54.72 -69.46
CA GLY A 673 -8.79 -54.16 -68.13
C GLY A 673 -7.48 -54.65 -67.50
N GLY A 674 -6.65 -53.71 -67.04
CA GLY A 674 -5.30 -53.99 -66.50
C GLY A 674 -4.22 -54.25 -67.55
N SER A 675 -4.59 -54.36 -68.83
CA SER A 675 -3.64 -54.51 -69.94
C SER A 675 -3.18 -53.17 -70.49
N ARG A 676 -2.01 -53.16 -71.13
CA ARG A 676 -1.43 -52.00 -71.80
C ARG A 676 -1.54 -52.10 -73.32
N ASP A 677 -1.87 -53.28 -73.84
CA ASP A 677 -1.88 -53.55 -75.27
C ASP A 677 -3.25 -53.28 -75.87
N CYS A 678 -3.31 -52.42 -76.88
CA CYS A 678 -4.47 -52.25 -77.74
C CYS A 678 -4.37 -53.23 -78.91
N LYS A 679 -5.27 -54.20 -78.98
CA LYS A 679 -5.28 -55.24 -80.02
C LYS A 679 -6.51 -55.14 -80.91
N VAL A 680 -6.35 -55.49 -82.18
CA VAL A 680 -7.48 -55.68 -83.10
C VAL A 680 -8.25 -56.92 -82.64
N ASP A 681 -9.52 -56.73 -82.29
CA ASP A 681 -10.41 -57.80 -81.83
C ASP A 681 -11.36 -58.26 -82.95
N TYR A 682 -11.70 -57.37 -83.89
CA TYR A 682 -12.52 -57.73 -85.03
C TYR A 682 -12.20 -56.88 -86.26
N CYS A 683 -12.10 -57.51 -87.43
CA CYS A 683 -11.94 -56.82 -88.71
C CYS A 683 -12.67 -57.56 -89.84
N SER A 684 -13.57 -56.86 -90.55
CA SER A 684 -14.19 -57.29 -91.82
C SER A 684 -14.07 -56.18 -92.86
N SER A 685 -13.03 -56.28 -93.70
CA SER A 685 -12.70 -55.33 -94.76
C SER A 685 -12.45 -53.86 -94.32
N GLY A 686 -12.25 -53.62 -93.02
CA GLY A 686 -11.95 -52.29 -92.46
C GLY A 686 -10.47 -52.02 -92.13
N CYS A 687 -9.56 -52.87 -92.62
CA CYS A 687 -8.10 -52.73 -92.47
C CYS A 687 -7.47 -51.98 -93.65
N SER A 688 -6.26 -51.45 -93.46
CA SER A 688 -5.48 -50.67 -94.43
C SER A 688 -6.07 -49.28 -94.75
N GLU A 689 -6.71 -48.65 -93.77
CA GLU A 689 -7.26 -47.30 -93.89
C GLU A 689 -6.60 -46.34 -92.89
N TYR A 690 -6.41 -45.07 -93.28
CA TYR A 690 -6.03 -44.00 -92.36
C TYR A 690 -7.27 -43.44 -91.68
N ILE A 691 -7.35 -43.58 -90.36
CA ILE A 691 -8.45 -43.10 -89.53
C ILE A 691 -7.98 -42.10 -88.48
N GLY A 692 -8.84 -41.15 -88.12
CA GLY A 692 -8.66 -40.36 -86.90
C GLY A 692 -9.01 -41.21 -85.69
N PHE A 693 -8.07 -41.38 -84.77
CA PHE A 693 -8.23 -42.22 -83.60
C PHE A 693 -8.40 -41.34 -82.36
N LEU A 694 -9.41 -41.63 -81.54
CA LEU A 694 -9.64 -41.02 -80.24
C LEU A 694 -10.17 -42.07 -79.27
N MET A 695 -9.48 -42.29 -78.17
CA MET A 695 -9.93 -43.17 -77.09
C MET A 695 -9.62 -42.51 -75.74
N THR A 696 -10.61 -42.42 -74.87
CA THR A 696 -10.47 -41.82 -73.53
C THR A 696 -11.01 -42.81 -72.50
N TYR A 697 -10.28 -43.00 -71.40
CA TYR A 697 -10.70 -43.87 -70.30
C TYR A 697 -10.25 -43.32 -68.94
N ILE A 698 -10.82 -43.87 -67.88
CA ILE A 698 -10.50 -43.52 -66.48
C ILE A 698 -9.77 -44.71 -65.84
N VAL A 699 -8.73 -44.44 -65.04
CA VAL A 699 -7.89 -45.43 -64.35
C VAL A 699 -8.36 -45.72 -62.94
#